data_AF-A0A1J5K3R4-F1
#
_entry.id   AF-A0A1J5K3R4-F1
#
_cell.length_a   1.000
_cell.length_b   1.000
_cell.length_c   1.000
_cell.angle_alpha   90.00
_cell.angle_beta   90.00
_cell.angle_gamma   90.00
#
_symmetry.space_group_name_H-M   'P 1'
#
loop_
_entity.id
_entity.type
_entity.pdbx_description
1 polymer ?
#
loop_
_entity_poly.entity_id
_entity_poly.type
_entity_poly.pdbx_seq_one_letter_code
_entity_poly.pdbx_strand_id
1 'polypeptide(L)'
;MNIEKTLEVSSKRVRKEVQASIFARLFAFAVDFFIVVIPLHILFLEFGSHLLDVQYYELVKVIVGYLAYLIYCQLFYHYFGATPGKLLVQIQVISEKERTYPGFVRTFVREVLGRVLSDIFLVGYFLAIARPDNRALHDIISGTRVVIKRKRVRKEDCFPNIIKSIVAGVCAISYIYFENTYQDKVVEWANTRYFRPLIDKQLNSKMLIPNLALNPSGLSRAKDKDLINQDFLKKAIIKNYKSIKFLPKKYGVSLENSKLFLKQSGGKIEYASPSMMADENFLSLVKNKVVGIEKDLLKGQRVKQRINRLYDIKEATRKPFALLRIAMSEPQKLLDFPPEVYNDGLLRKLVIKAPKAMLYLPDEVHYSDKFITYFVKRLSVPDLYANKKIKSKSLYTQLLNEKKKASLDRVKQFKANMDDFLKNISEKGHSIRENDLSGIPVELYQDEGFINKLCLSNPRVGEYLPRDTNISEKSGLIIVNHIHSSKKLPTKLVNNIKVNKVIVSNSFYAYNRLSPKLKGNKEITIAAVRKYPAIIQYLPKELINDRDVLNTAIKMWDPMHPYINQARFKPKKALVQYISNDLLVNDINIIKDILKVDAESASFIPKKFLNNKGLKKVIRKSATNHRNSIIQNLKDRSFFELSANNLIMYKNDKEVAFLVASGRTHCKSFKSFAESIRNDKKFVIKALGSRGCMDKLLTDLQMQDKEIMSAAIKASFSNIAKVKGSLISDKDLSILALKEYIGAMDSRYSNYEFHKKYIASTLHTDRDIMALAILANPEFISLVPSDMLKTEPFASKRLSLLEKIKDSFLYKIRNLKRSDITFGKVPMVPKECNKNKKVLLEVLRLAPYLMAGVDKSLIDDKDIVEAVFSGWEVDKDMPRLIEQMLFFTRRQNIKLSTNPLQNLGEKFRSDKKLVLRALNISALSYGDVHYTLKEDPDIKKYKDEYSRIRRRF
;
A
#
# COMPACT_ATOMS: atom_id res chain seq x y z
N MET A 1 49.81 64.13 -0.97
CA MET A 1 49.75 62.90 -0.16
C MET A 1 48.50 62.89 0.73
N ASN A 2 47.28 62.85 0.17
CA ASN A 2 46.03 62.73 0.96
C ASN A 2 44.76 62.40 0.13
N ILE A 3 44.89 61.70 -1.01
CA ILE A 3 43.74 61.26 -1.82
C ILE A 3 43.63 59.73 -1.85
N GLU A 4 44.74 58.99 -1.73
CA GLU A 4 44.71 57.52 -1.67
C GLU A 4 44.25 56.98 -0.30
N LYS A 5 44.54 57.68 0.81
CA LYS A 5 44.03 57.29 2.14
C LYS A 5 42.52 57.50 2.31
N THR A 6 41.91 58.43 1.56
CA THR A 6 40.46 58.66 1.59
C THR A 6 39.69 57.67 0.70
N LEU A 7 40.34 57.12 -0.34
CA LEU A 7 39.75 56.06 -1.17
C LEU A 7 39.83 54.67 -0.51
N GLU A 8 40.88 54.37 0.26
CA GLU A 8 40.95 53.12 1.05
C GLU A 8 40.01 53.08 2.27
N VAL A 9 39.64 54.24 2.84
CA VAL A 9 38.66 54.31 3.94
C VAL A 9 37.21 54.29 3.43
N SER A 10 36.97 54.56 2.14
CA SER A 10 35.63 54.50 1.54
C SER A 10 35.21 53.08 1.07
N SER A 11 36.14 52.14 0.93
CA SER A 11 35.87 50.77 0.45
C SER A 11 35.47 49.77 1.53
N LYS A 12 35.47 50.16 2.82
CA LYS A 12 35.04 49.33 3.97
C LYS A 12 33.73 49.77 4.64
N ARG A 13 32.80 50.39 3.91
CA ARG A 13 31.38 50.34 4.32
C ARG A 13 30.85 48.93 4.04
N VAL A 14 31.07 48.01 4.97
CA VAL A 14 30.35 46.72 5.02
C VAL A 14 28.87 47.05 5.19
N ARG A 15 28.17 47.23 4.07
CA ARG A 15 26.74 47.55 4.05
C ARG A 15 26.00 46.37 4.68
N LYS A 16 25.32 46.62 5.80
CA LYS A 16 24.55 45.62 6.56
C LYS A 16 23.50 44.98 5.63
N GLU A 17 23.73 43.72 5.26
CA GLU A 17 22.77 42.93 4.49
C GLU A 17 21.51 42.69 5.33
N VAL A 18 20.34 42.94 4.75
CA VAL A 18 19.07 42.67 5.43
C VAL A 18 18.80 41.18 5.35
N GLN A 19 18.67 40.57 6.52
CA GLN A 19 18.46 39.14 6.63
C GLN A 19 17.02 38.78 6.26
N ALA A 20 16.85 37.62 5.64
CA ALA A 20 15.53 37.12 5.27
C ALA A 20 14.72 36.77 6.53
N SER A 21 13.46 37.21 6.58
CA SER A 21 12.53 36.87 7.65
C SER A 21 12.27 35.36 7.71
N ILE A 22 11.98 34.87 8.91
CA ILE A 22 11.72 33.44 9.14
C ILE A 22 10.47 32.98 8.40
N PHE A 23 9.45 33.83 8.30
CA PHE A 23 8.23 33.56 7.54
C PHE A 23 8.49 33.43 6.03
N ALA A 24 9.36 34.26 5.46
CA ALA A 24 9.74 34.13 4.05
C ALA A 24 10.46 32.80 3.80
N ARG A 25 11.32 32.37 4.73
CA ARG A 25 12.00 31.06 4.64
C ARG A 25 11.04 29.88 4.79
N LEU A 26 10.07 29.99 5.70
CA LEU A 26 9.04 28.96 5.91
C LEU A 26 8.13 28.82 4.69
N PHE A 27 7.70 29.94 4.11
CA PHE A 27 6.89 29.95 2.90
C PHE A 27 7.65 29.36 1.71
N ALA A 28 8.92 29.78 1.51
CA ALA A 28 9.78 29.21 0.49
C ALA A 28 9.92 27.69 0.63
N PHE A 29 10.14 27.19 1.85
CA PHE A 29 10.22 25.76 2.13
C PHE A 29 8.93 25.02 1.80
N ALA A 30 7.76 25.58 2.14
CA ALA A 30 6.47 24.98 1.82
C ALA A 30 6.27 24.87 0.30
N VAL A 31 6.65 25.90 -0.47
CA VAL A 31 6.56 25.86 -1.93
C VAL A 31 7.50 24.80 -2.51
N ASP A 32 8.76 24.77 -2.07
CA ASP A 32 9.74 23.78 -2.54
C ASP A 32 9.31 22.34 -2.21
N PHE A 33 8.66 22.14 -1.06
CA PHE A 33 8.09 20.84 -0.66
C PHE A 33 7.04 20.37 -1.68
N PHE A 34 6.11 21.23 -2.11
CA PHE A 34 5.10 20.85 -3.09
C PHE A 34 5.68 20.58 -4.48
N ILE A 35 6.68 21.36 -4.91
CA ILE A 35 7.34 21.20 -6.21
C ILE A 35 8.02 19.82 -6.34
N VAL A 36 8.61 19.31 -5.25
CA VAL A 36 9.35 18.03 -5.29
C VAL A 36 8.46 16.84 -4.91
N VAL A 37 7.63 16.97 -3.87
CA VAL A 37 6.93 15.82 -3.27
C VAL A 37 5.74 15.37 -4.12
N ILE A 38 4.97 16.30 -4.72
CA ILE A 38 3.76 15.93 -5.47
C ILE A 38 4.11 15.15 -6.75
N PRO A 39 5.00 15.63 -7.65
CA PRO A 39 5.33 14.88 -8.86
C PRO A 39 5.92 13.51 -8.56
N LEU A 40 6.78 13.44 -7.54
CA LEU A 40 7.39 12.19 -7.11
C LEU A 40 6.35 11.22 -6.52
N HIS A 41 5.38 11.72 -5.75
CA HIS A 41 4.26 10.91 -5.26
C HIS A 41 3.40 10.36 -6.41
N ILE A 42 3.06 11.18 -7.41
CA ILE A 42 2.30 10.75 -8.60
C ILE A 42 3.07 9.65 -9.35
N LEU A 43 4.37 9.83 -9.58
CA LEU A 43 5.22 8.84 -10.23
C LEU A 43 5.27 7.51 -9.46
N PHE A 44 5.34 7.55 -8.13
CA PHE A 44 5.30 6.34 -7.30
C PHE A 44 3.94 5.63 -7.29
N LEU A 45 2.84 6.36 -7.53
CA LEU A 45 1.50 5.81 -7.60
C LEU A 45 1.24 5.08 -8.93
N GLU A 46 1.76 5.61 -10.04
CA GLU A 46 1.62 4.99 -11.37
C GLU A 46 2.58 3.81 -11.58
N PHE A 47 3.81 3.88 -11.04
CA PHE A 47 4.86 2.91 -11.39
C PHE A 47 5.39 2.08 -10.23
N GLY A 48 5.19 2.52 -8.99
CA GLY A 48 5.93 1.95 -7.87
C GLY A 48 5.39 0.60 -7.36
N SER A 49 4.10 0.29 -7.57
CA SER A 49 3.51 -1.03 -7.26
C SER A 49 3.97 -2.13 -8.21
N HIS A 50 4.46 -1.77 -9.40
CA HIS A 50 4.97 -2.70 -10.41
C HIS A 50 6.47 -2.97 -10.30
N LEU A 51 7.21 -2.14 -9.57
CA LEU A 51 8.68 -2.18 -9.50
C LEU A 51 9.25 -2.76 -8.20
N LEU A 52 8.48 -2.85 -7.13
CA LEU A 52 8.97 -3.22 -5.79
C LEU A 52 8.00 -4.12 -5.04
N ASP A 53 8.56 -5.10 -4.32
CA ASP A 53 7.82 -5.96 -3.41
C ASP A 53 7.13 -5.13 -2.31
N VAL A 54 5.87 -5.45 -1.98
CA VAL A 54 4.95 -4.60 -1.19
C VAL A 54 5.53 -4.24 0.19
N GLN A 55 6.43 -5.08 0.72
CA GLN A 55 7.05 -4.89 2.04
C GLN A 55 7.99 -3.68 2.13
N TYR A 56 8.65 -3.27 1.03
CA TYR A 56 9.68 -2.20 1.07
C TYR A 56 9.27 -0.91 0.36
N TYR A 57 8.10 -0.89 -0.26
CA TYR A 57 7.61 0.22 -1.07
C TYR A 57 7.70 1.59 -0.37
N GLU A 58 7.21 1.67 0.87
CA GLU A 58 7.19 2.93 1.64
C GLU A 58 8.61 3.42 1.98
N LEU A 59 9.53 2.51 2.32
CA LEU A 59 10.91 2.85 2.65
C LEU A 59 11.66 3.35 1.41
N VAL A 60 11.51 2.67 0.28
CA VAL A 60 12.16 3.07 -0.98
C VAL A 60 11.59 4.40 -1.49
N LYS A 61 10.28 4.62 -1.36
CA LYS A 61 9.64 5.89 -1.70
C LYS A 61 10.24 7.07 -0.93
N VAL A 62 10.48 6.90 0.37
CA VAL A 62 11.12 7.92 1.22
C VAL A 62 12.57 8.16 0.79
N ILE A 63 13.35 7.10 0.57
CA ILE A 63 14.77 7.23 0.17
C ILE A 63 14.91 7.94 -1.18
N VAL A 64 14.14 7.53 -2.18
CA VAL A 64 14.19 8.13 -3.52
C VAL A 64 13.70 9.58 -3.49
N GLY A 65 12.65 9.88 -2.71
CA GLY A 65 12.17 11.24 -2.52
C GLY A 65 13.21 12.15 -1.87
N TYR A 66 13.92 11.63 -0.86
CA TYR A 66 15.00 12.35 -0.19
C TYR A 66 16.19 12.60 -1.13
N LEU A 67 16.61 11.59 -1.92
CA LEU A 67 17.68 11.75 -2.92
C LEU A 67 17.29 12.78 -4.01
N ALA A 68 16.06 12.73 -4.50
CA ALA A 68 15.55 13.70 -5.47
C ALA A 68 15.54 15.12 -4.90
N TYR A 69 15.16 15.30 -3.63
CA TYR A 69 15.22 16.58 -2.94
C TYR A 69 16.65 17.11 -2.79
N LEU A 70 17.62 16.23 -2.47
CA LEU A 70 19.02 16.60 -2.38
C LEU A 70 19.59 17.03 -3.74
N ILE A 71 19.29 16.29 -4.82
CA ILE A 71 19.71 16.66 -6.18
C ILE A 71 19.09 18.02 -6.57
N TYR A 72 17.80 18.21 -6.29
CA TYR A 72 17.09 19.47 -6.51
C TYR A 72 17.79 20.64 -5.79
N CYS A 73 18.05 20.50 -4.48
CA CYS A 73 18.74 21.54 -3.72
C CYS A 73 20.14 21.80 -4.27
N GLN A 74 20.88 20.74 -4.61
CA GLN A 74 22.25 20.83 -5.11
C GLN A 74 22.32 21.63 -6.41
N LEU A 75 21.44 21.35 -7.36
CA LEU A 75 21.38 22.08 -8.62
C LEU A 75 21.02 23.56 -8.39
N PHE A 76 19.96 23.83 -7.64
CA PHE A 76 19.45 25.19 -7.50
C PHE A 76 20.33 26.11 -6.66
N TYR A 77 20.93 25.62 -5.57
CA TYR A 77 21.87 26.43 -4.80
C TYR A 77 23.17 26.69 -5.56
N HIS A 78 23.64 25.74 -6.37
CA HIS A 78 24.86 25.92 -7.14
C HIS A 78 24.69 26.95 -8.27
N TYR A 79 23.63 26.83 -9.07
CA TYR A 79 23.42 27.70 -10.24
C TYR A 79 22.74 29.03 -9.90
N PHE A 80 21.83 29.06 -8.93
CA PHE A 80 20.97 30.23 -8.68
C PHE A 80 21.11 30.81 -7.27
N GLY A 81 21.88 30.18 -6.38
CA GLY A 81 22.00 30.58 -4.98
C GLY A 81 20.71 30.44 -4.18
N ALA A 82 19.65 29.86 -4.76
CA ALA A 82 18.32 29.79 -4.15
C ALA A 82 17.47 28.71 -4.84
N THR A 83 16.63 28.03 -4.06
CA THR A 83 15.56 27.16 -4.60
C THR A 83 14.43 27.99 -5.21
N PRO A 84 13.63 27.43 -6.13
CA PRO A 84 12.44 28.07 -6.71
C PRO A 84 11.53 28.78 -5.70
N GLY A 85 11.21 28.15 -4.57
CA GLY A 85 10.44 28.75 -3.49
C GLY A 85 11.12 29.96 -2.86
N LYS A 86 12.45 29.92 -2.73
CA LYS A 86 13.26 31.06 -2.25
C LYS A 86 13.35 32.18 -3.29
N LEU A 87 13.43 31.84 -4.57
CA LEU A 87 13.38 32.81 -5.67
C LEU A 87 12.04 33.56 -5.72
N LEU A 88 10.93 32.88 -5.46
CA LEU A 88 9.59 33.51 -5.41
C LEU A 88 9.49 34.60 -4.34
N VAL A 89 10.08 34.39 -3.17
CA VAL A 89 10.11 35.37 -2.07
C VAL A 89 11.35 36.27 -2.09
N GLN A 90 12.14 36.22 -3.17
CA GLN A 90 13.33 37.05 -3.38
C GLN A 90 14.40 36.93 -2.28
N ILE A 91 14.64 35.71 -1.79
CA ILE A 91 15.72 35.43 -0.82
C ILE A 91 16.74 34.47 -1.43
N GLN A 92 17.99 34.60 -1.01
CA GLN A 92 19.10 33.78 -1.51
C GLN A 92 20.03 33.34 -0.39
N VAL A 93 20.82 32.31 -0.66
CA VAL A 93 21.78 31.72 0.25
C VAL A 93 23.18 31.99 -0.26
N ILE A 94 24.01 32.52 0.62
CA ILE A 94 25.42 32.82 0.33
C ILE A 94 26.32 32.22 1.40
N SER A 95 27.57 31.93 1.03
CA SER A 95 28.63 31.55 1.96
C SER A 95 28.97 32.73 2.88
N GLU A 96 29.22 32.47 4.16
CA GLU A 96 29.50 33.52 5.14
C GLU A 96 30.85 34.22 4.88
N LYS A 97 31.87 33.44 4.52
CA LYS A 97 33.23 33.92 4.31
C LYS A 97 33.41 34.54 2.92
N GLU A 98 33.05 33.80 1.88
CA GLU A 98 33.35 34.18 0.48
C GLU A 98 32.24 35.03 -0.16
N ARG A 99 31.05 35.09 0.43
CA ARG A 99 29.88 35.84 -0.12
C ARG A 99 29.44 35.38 -1.52
N THR A 100 29.83 34.18 -1.90
CA THR A 100 29.49 33.49 -3.14
C THR A 100 28.34 32.50 -2.91
N TYR A 101 27.79 31.95 -4.00
CA TYR A 101 26.83 30.85 -3.89
C TYR A 101 27.51 29.63 -3.27
N PRO A 102 26.81 28.87 -2.40
CA PRO A 102 27.41 27.73 -1.73
C PRO A 102 27.78 26.65 -2.74
N GLY A 103 29.05 26.25 -2.73
CA GLY A 103 29.55 25.12 -3.52
C GLY A 103 28.95 23.78 -3.10
N PHE A 104 29.33 22.72 -3.80
CA PHE A 104 28.80 21.36 -3.61
C PHE A 104 28.92 20.87 -2.16
N VAL A 105 30.14 20.89 -1.60
CA VAL A 105 30.41 20.41 -0.24
C VAL A 105 29.58 21.16 0.80
N ARG A 106 29.51 22.48 0.67
CA ARG A 106 28.78 23.34 1.60
C ARG A 106 27.28 23.09 1.55
N THR A 107 26.73 22.90 0.35
CA THR A 107 25.31 22.57 0.14
C THR A 107 24.98 21.17 0.69
N PHE A 108 25.84 20.18 0.43
CA PHE A 108 25.68 18.84 0.98
C PHE A 108 25.68 18.83 2.52
N VAL A 109 26.67 19.49 3.14
CA VAL A 109 26.73 19.61 4.61
C VAL A 109 25.49 20.31 5.16
N ARG A 110 25.01 21.36 4.48
CA ARG A 110 23.81 22.10 4.90
C ARG A 110 22.55 21.25 4.86
N GLU A 111 22.33 20.52 3.77
CA GLU A 111 21.09 19.81 3.50
C GLU A 111 21.05 18.40 4.12
N VAL A 112 22.20 17.71 4.23
CA VAL A 112 22.26 16.33 4.76
C VAL A 112 22.57 16.32 6.25
N LEU A 113 23.59 17.04 6.70
CA LEU A 113 23.98 17.02 8.12
C LEU A 113 23.22 18.09 8.90
N GLY A 114 23.30 19.34 8.44
CA GLY A 114 22.71 20.48 9.12
C GLY A 114 21.20 20.36 9.27
N ARG A 115 20.51 19.93 8.20
CA ARG A 115 19.05 19.87 8.17
C ARG A 115 18.49 18.70 8.96
N VAL A 116 19.09 17.51 8.84
CA VAL A 116 18.75 16.35 9.67
C VAL A 116 18.90 16.67 11.16
N LEU A 117 20.00 17.33 11.55
CA LEU A 117 20.17 17.78 12.94
C LEU A 117 19.15 18.86 13.32
N SER A 118 18.85 19.80 12.43
CA SER A 118 17.81 20.81 12.67
C SER A 118 16.43 20.18 12.87
N ASP A 119 16.11 19.12 12.12
CA ASP A 119 14.85 18.37 12.18
C ASP A 119 14.75 17.52 13.45
N ILE A 120 15.81 16.80 13.83
CA ILE A 120 15.87 15.98 15.05
C ILE A 120 15.62 16.84 16.28
N PHE A 121 16.25 18.01 16.35
CA PHE A 121 16.17 18.84 17.54
C PHE A 121 14.97 19.79 17.53
N LEU A 122 14.34 20.09 16.38
CA LEU A 122 13.31 21.12 16.12
C LEU A 122 13.70 22.56 16.56
N VAL A 123 14.34 22.69 17.72
CA VAL A 123 15.06 23.84 18.28
C VAL A 123 16.08 24.42 17.29
N GLY A 124 16.66 23.61 16.40
CA GLY A 124 17.61 24.10 15.39
C GLY A 124 17.03 25.16 14.45
N TYR A 125 15.71 25.15 14.22
CA TYR A 125 15.01 26.19 13.46
C TYR A 125 14.62 27.38 14.35
N PHE A 126 14.21 27.14 15.60
CA PHE A 126 13.90 28.18 16.58
C PHE A 126 15.14 28.98 17.01
N LEU A 127 16.33 28.41 16.88
CA LEU A 127 17.61 29.10 17.09
C LEU A 127 17.73 30.35 16.21
N ALA A 128 17.13 30.33 15.01
CA ALA A 128 17.10 31.51 14.14
C ALA A 128 16.27 32.67 14.72
N ILE A 129 15.30 32.41 15.61
CA ILE A 129 14.50 33.45 16.27
C ILE A 129 15.32 34.12 17.38
N ALA A 130 16.04 33.33 18.17
CA ALA A 130 16.79 33.81 19.32
C ALA A 130 18.13 34.49 18.95
N ARG A 131 18.59 34.31 17.71
CA ARG A 131 19.87 34.87 17.26
C ARG A 131 19.69 36.19 16.51
N PRO A 132 20.53 37.21 16.81
CA PRO A 132 20.52 38.48 16.07
C PRO A 132 20.83 38.33 14.57
N ASP A 133 21.47 37.22 14.19
CA ASP A 133 21.87 36.93 12.82
C ASP A 133 20.90 36.01 12.06
N ASN A 134 19.72 35.70 12.62
CA ASN A 134 18.67 34.87 12.04
C ASN A 134 19.19 33.57 11.39
N ARG A 135 20.29 32.99 11.86
CA ARG A 135 20.84 31.74 11.33
C ARG A 135 20.25 30.54 12.05
N ALA A 136 19.72 29.60 11.27
CA ALA A 136 19.30 28.31 11.79
C ALA A 136 20.51 27.39 11.98
N LEU A 137 20.35 26.29 12.72
CA LEU A 137 21.43 25.34 13.01
C LEU A 137 22.13 24.83 11.74
N HIS A 138 21.37 24.50 10.69
CA HIS A 138 21.92 24.10 9.40
C HIS A 138 22.73 25.19 8.69
N ASP A 139 22.37 26.47 8.86
CA ASP A 139 23.13 27.60 8.31
C ASP A 139 24.44 27.83 9.09
N ILE A 140 24.47 27.53 10.40
CA ILE A 140 25.67 27.60 11.24
C ILE A 140 26.66 26.49 10.86
N ILE A 141 26.18 25.25 10.80
CA ILE A 141 27.02 24.07 10.51
C ILE A 141 27.65 24.17 9.12
N SER A 142 26.91 24.72 8.14
CA SER A 142 27.41 24.90 6.77
C SER A 142 28.09 26.26 6.53
N GLY A 143 28.14 27.15 7.53
CA GLY A 143 28.66 28.51 7.39
C GLY A 143 27.96 29.29 6.27
N THR A 144 26.64 29.13 6.10
CA THR A 144 25.83 29.89 5.14
C THR A 144 24.97 30.92 5.83
N ARG A 145 24.42 31.86 5.06
CA ARG A 145 23.40 32.81 5.53
C ARG A 145 22.36 33.07 4.46
N VAL A 146 21.14 33.37 4.89
CA VAL A 146 20.01 33.68 4.00
C VAL A 146 19.71 35.18 4.03
N VAL A 147 19.81 35.82 2.87
CA VAL A 147 19.71 37.28 2.71
C VAL A 147 18.65 37.65 1.69
N ILE A 148 18.08 38.85 1.80
CA ILE A 148 17.13 39.39 0.82
C ILE A 148 17.91 39.81 -0.44
N LYS A 149 17.45 39.35 -1.61
CA LYS A 149 18.05 39.68 -2.92
C LYS A 149 17.67 41.12 -3.29
N ARG A 150 18.57 42.09 -3.06
CA ARG A 150 18.36 43.47 -3.53
C ARG A 150 18.59 43.56 -5.04
N LYS A 151 17.65 44.17 -5.78
CA LYS A 151 17.69 44.35 -7.24
C LYS A 151 19.04 44.94 -7.70
N ARG A 152 19.83 44.17 -8.46
CA ARG A 152 20.67 44.74 -9.52
C ARG A 152 19.78 44.84 -10.74
N VAL A 153 19.48 46.07 -11.18
CA VAL A 153 18.78 46.31 -12.45
C VAL A 153 19.75 45.91 -13.57
N ARG A 154 19.50 44.74 -14.18
CA ARG A 154 19.93 44.46 -15.56
C ARG A 154 18.75 43.80 -16.28
N LYS A 155 18.44 44.35 -17.45
CA LYS A 155 17.41 43.91 -18.40
C LYS A 155 17.60 42.42 -18.68
N GLU A 156 16.64 41.61 -18.26
CA GLU A 156 16.19 40.33 -18.84
C GLU A 156 15.14 39.72 -17.88
N ASP A 157 14.02 40.43 -17.69
CA ASP A 157 12.92 40.05 -16.78
C ASP A 157 11.94 39.00 -17.39
N CYS A 158 12.39 38.16 -18.34
CA CYS A 158 11.55 37.06 -18.87
C CYS A 158 11.55 35.82 -17.94
N PHE A 159 12.63 35.57 -17.21
CA PHE A 159 12.82 34.33 -16.45
C PHE A 159 11.96 34.17 -15.18
N PRO A 160 11.70 35.23 -14.36
CA PRO A 160 10.86 35.12 -13.17
C PRO A 160 9.39 34.85 -13.49
N ASN A 161 8.89 35.32 -14.63
CA ASN A 161 7.51 35.10 -15.05
C ASN A 161 7.30 33.68 -15.57
N ILE A 162 8.28 33.11 -16.28
CA ILE A 162 8.25 31.70 -16.69
C ILE A 162 8.22 30.78 -15.47
N ILE A 163 9.05 31.02 -14.46
CA ILE A 163 9.05 30.23 -13.22
C ILE A 163 7.70 30.38 -12.48
N LYS A 164 7.14 31.58 -12.39
CA LYS A 164 5.80 31.79 -11.80
C LYS A 164 4.72 31.02 -12.55
N SER A 165 4.75 31.02 -13.89
CA SER A 165 3.80 30.28 -14.72
C SER A 165 3.97 28.76 -14.62
N ILE A 166 5.20 28.26 -14.54
CA ILE A 166 5.49 26.83 -14.32
C ILE A 166 5.01 26.41 -12.93
N VAL A 167 5.29 27.20 -11.88
CA VAL A 167 4.81 26.91 -10.51
C VAL A 167 3.29 26.96 -10.45
N ALA A 168 2.65 27.95 -11.07
CA ALA A 168 1.19 28.03 -11.14
C ALA A 168 0.58 26.84 -11.90
N GLY A 169 1.21 26.43 -13.02
CA GLY A 169 0.80 25.27 -13.81
C GLY A 169 0.94 23.96 -13.04
N VAL A 170 2.07 23.74 -12.35
CA VAL A 170 2.29 22.57 -11.50
C VAL A 170 1.30 22.55 -10.34
N CYS A 171 1.04 23.69 -9.69
CA CYS A 171 0.04 23.80 -8.63
C CYS A 171 -1.38 23.54 -9.14
N ALA A 172 -1.74 24.03 -10.32
CA ALA A 172 -3.05 23.83 -10.93
C ALA A 172 -3.25 22.36 -11.34
N ILE A 173 -2.27 21.75 -12.01
CA ILE A 173 -2.29 20.33 -12.39
C ILE A 173 -2.33 19.46 -11.12
N SER A 174 -1.56 19.81 -10.10
CA SER A 174 -1.57 19.12 -8.80
C SER A 174 -2.92 19.24 -8.09
N TYR A 175 -3.56 20.41 -8.13
CA TYR A 175 -4.89 20.65 -7.56
C TYR A 175 -5.97 19.86 -8.32
N ILE A 176 -5.95 19.88 -9.65
CA ILE A 176 -6.88 19.15 -10.51
C ILE A 176 -6.73 17.63 -10.33
N TYR A 177 -5.50 17.12 -10.26
CA TYR A 177 -5.24 15.71 -10.01
C TYR A 177 -5.60 15.30 -8.58
N PHE A 178 -5.39 16.18 -7.60
CA PHE A 178 -5.79 15.97 -6.20
C PHE A 178 -7.32 15.94 -6.03
N GLU A 179 -8.05 16.86 -6.65
CA GLU A 179 -9.53 16.88 -6.68
C GLU A 179 -10.10 15.62 -7.36
N ASN A 180 -9.58 15.26 -8.54
CA ASN A 180 -10.14 14.17 -9.36
C ASN A 180 -9.78 12.77 -8.87
N THR A 181 -8.67 12.58 -8.16
CA THR A 181 -8.17 11.23 -7.80
C THR A 181 -8.17 10.95 -6.29
N TYR A 182 -8.15 11.98 -5.45
CA TYR A 182 -7.78 11.84 -4.04
C TYR A 182 -8.76 12.40 -3.00
N GLN A 183 -9.85 13.09 -3.37
CA GLN A 183 -10.81 13.60 -2.37
C GLN A 183 -11.33 12.49 -1.44
N ASP A 184 -11.76 11.35 -1.97
CA ASP A 184 -12.30 10.25 -1.15
C ASP A 184 -11.20 9.47 -0.42
N LYS A 185 -10.05 9.24 -1.09
CA LYS A 185 -8.95 8.43 -0.54
C LYS A 185 -8.09 9.17 0.47
N VAL A 186 -7.91 10.49 0.37
CA VAL A 186 -7.17 11.30 1.36
C VAL A 186 -8.02 11.55 2.59
N VAL A 187 -9.34 11.70 2.46
CA VAL A 187 -10.25 11.73 3.61
C VAL A 187 -10.23 10.39 4.34
N GLU A 188 -10.23 9.26 3.62
CA GLU A 188 -10.13 7.93 4.22
C GLU A 188 -8.74 7.65 4.83
N TRP A 189 -7.65 8.01 4.15
CA TRP A 189 -6.26 7.84 4.60
C TRP A 189 -5.88 8.77 5.76
N ALA A 190 -6.32 10.04 5.75
CA ALA A 190 -6.14 10.96 6.87
C ALA A 190 -6.92 10.49 8.11
N ASN A 191 -8.16 10.00 7.92
CA ASN A 191 -8.97 9.43 9.00
C ASN A 191 -8.35 8.14 9.58
N THR A 192 -7.70 7.32 8.77
CA THR A 192 -7.12 6.03 9.21
C THR A 192 -5.69 6.12 9.74
N ARG A 193 -4.83 6.99 9.20
CA ARG A 193 -3.37 6.96 9.47
C ARG A 193 -2.85 8.10 10.34
N TYR A 194 -3.45 9.29 10.29
CA TYR A 194 -3.03 10.46 11.09
C TYR A 194 -3.99 10.83 12.21
N PHE A 195 -5.30 10.82 11.95
CA PHE A 195 -6.26 11.18 12.99
C PHE A 195 -6.52 10.02 13.95
N ARG A 196 -6.60 8.77 13.49
CA ARG A 196 -6.87 7.62 14.37
C ARG A 196 -5.92 7.48 15.58
N PRO A 197 -4.58 7.65 15.44
CA PRO A 197 -3.67 7.61 16.58
C PRO A 197 -3.76 8.81 17.54
N LEU A 198 -4.19 9.99 17.05
CA LEU A 198 -4.45 11.19 17.85
C LEU A 198 -5.85 11.18 18.50
N ILE A 199 -6.78 10.38 17.95
CA ILE A 199 -8.15 10.20 18.41
C ILE A 199 -8.23 9.28 19.63
N ASP A 200 -7.27 8.36 19.80
CA ASP A 200 -7.26 7.39 20.92
C ASP A 200 -6.68 7.94 22.24
N LYS A 201 -6.19 9.19 22.28
CA LYS A 201 -5.82 9.88 23.53
C LYS A 201 -6.77 11.04 23.78
N GLN A 202 -7.46 11.02 24.93
CA GLN A 202 -8.21 12.18 25.45
C GLN A 202 -7.32 13.42 25.37
N LEU A 203 -7.74 14.42 24.58
CA LEU A 203 -7.00 15.67 24.41
C LEU A 203 -6.83 16.38 25.75
N ASN A 204 -5.63 16.86 26.02
CA ASN A 204 -5.33 17.62 27.23
C ASN A 204 -6.08 18.96 27.19
N SER A 205 -6.78 19.34 28.26
CA SER A 205 -7.70 20.48 28.29
C SER A 205 -7.04 21.81 27.89
N LYS A 206 -5.74 21.97 28.21
CA LYS A 206 -4.91 23.14 27.84
C LYS A 206 -4.73 23.34 26.32
N MET A 207 -4.82 22.29 25.51
CA MET A 207 -4.64 22.38 24.05
C MET A 207 -5.97 22.34 23.27
N LEU A 208 -7.10 22.11 23.95
CA LEU A 208 -8.38 21.95 23.25
C LEU A 208 -8.93 23.28 22.73
N ILE A 209 -8.98 24.33 23.57
CA ILE A 209 -9.54 25.63 23.18
C ILE A 209 -8.84 26.23 21.94
N PRO A 210 -7.49 26.30 21.85
CA PRO A 210 -6.82 26.81 20.65
C PRO A 210 -7.21 26.06 19.37
N ASN A 211 -7.40 24.74 19.47
CA ASN A 211 -7.73 23.88 18.33
C ASN A 211 -9.18 23.99 17.86
N LEU A 212 -10.12 24.48 18.70
CA LEU A 212 -11.52 24.66 18.31
C LEU A 212 -11.71 25.71 17.20
N ALA A 213 -10.75 26.61 17.00
CA ALA A 213 -10.77 27.55 15.87
C ALA A 213 -10.72 26.83 14.51
N LEU A 214 -9.93 25.77 14.40
CA LEU A 214 -9.75 25.00 13.17
C LEU A 214 -10.66 23.78 13.12
N ASN A 215 -10.97 23.17 14.27
CA ASN A 215 -11.79 21.96 14.35
C ASN A 215 -12.88 22.07 15.44
N PRO A 216 -14.06 22.62 15.12
CA PRO A 216 -15.15 22.77 16.09
C PRO A 216 -15.70 21.43 16.61
N SER A 217 -15.53 20.33 15.86
CA SER A 217 -15.98 18.99 16.28
C SER A 217 -15.20 18.41 17.46
N GLY A 218 -14.00 18.94 17.73
CA GLY A 218 -13.14 18.52 18.83
C GLY A 218 -13.79 18.65 20.21
N LEU A 219 -14.79 19.53 20.36
CA LEU A 219 -15.51 19.72 21.63
C LEU A 219 -16.22 18.43 22.09
N SER A 220 -16.72 17.60 21.16
CA SER A 220 -17.38 16.32 21.48
C SER A 220 -16.50 15.29 22.19
N ARG A 221 -15.17 15.48 22.16
CA ARG A 221 -14.15 14.58 22.72
C ARG A 221 -13.41 15.17 23.91
N ALA A 222 -13.84 16.32 24.42
CA ALA A 222 -13.29 16.90 25.64
C ALA A 222 -13.61 15.98 26.85
N LYS A 223 -12.81 16.06 27.93
CA LYS A 223 -13.08 15.26 29.12
C LYS A 223 -14.38 15.73 29.78
N ASP A 224 -15.13 14.80 30.35
CA ASP A 224 -16.40 15.07 31.04
C ASP A 224 -16.28 16.25 32.04
N LYS A 225 -15.16 16.32 32.79
CA LYS A 225 -14.88 17.42 33.73
C LYS A 225 -14.80 18.82 33.08
N ASP A 226 -14.37 18.90 31.82
CA ASP A 226 -14.24 20.16 31.08
C ASP A 226 -15.58 20.54 30.43
N LEU A 227 -16.38 19.55 29.99
CA LEU A 227 -17.71 19.77 29.39
C LEU A 227 -18.77 20.18 30.41
N ILE A 228 -18.58 19.82 31.68
CA ILE A 228 -19.42 20.30 32.79
C ILE A 228 -19.04 21.74 33.17
N ASN A 229 -17.81 22.17 32.90
CA ASN A 229 -17.29 23.47 33.31
C ASN A 229 -17.78 24.60 32.38
N GLN A 230 -18.61 25.50 32.92
CA GLN A 230 -19.20 26.60 32.15
C GLN A 230 -18.19 27.66 31.70
N ASP A 231 -17.10 27.87 32.44
CA ASP A 231 -16.01 28.78 32.03
C ASP A 231 -15.22 28.22 30.83
N PHE A 232 -15.09 26.90 30.77
CA PHE A 232 -14.52 26.22 29.61
C PHE A 232 -15.42 26.38 28.38
N LEU A 233 -16.74 26.18 28.53
CA LEU A 233 -17.71 26.39 27.46
C LEU A 233 -17.76 27.86 27.00
N LYS A 234 -17.65 28.82 27.93
CA LYS A 234 -17.52 30.26 27.63
C LYS A 234 -16.33 30.53 26.73
N LYS A 235 -15.15 30.00 27.08
CA LYS A 235 -13.92 30.09 26.25
C LYS A 235 -14.07 29.41 24.89
N ALA A 236 -14.77 28.28 24.83
CA ALA A 236 -15.05 27.59 23.57
C ALA A 236 -15.95 28.43 22.64
N ILE A 237 -17.02 29.03 23.18
CA ILE A 237 -17.95 29.92 22.43
C ILE A 237 -17.20 31.12 21.87
N ILE A 238 -16.38 31.77 22.68
CA ILE A 238 -15.60 32.95 22.27
C ILE A 238 -14.62 32.56 21.15
N LYS A 239 -13.98 31.39 21.25
CA LYS A 239 -13.00 30.97 20.26
C LYS A 239 -13.63 30.57 18.93
N ASN A 240 -14.72 29.80 18.98
CA ASN A 240 -15.50 29.41 17.82
C ASN A 240 -16.88 28.92 18.25
N TYR A 241 -17.89 29.80 18.23
CA TYR A 241 -19.26 29.46 18.64
C TYR A 241 -19.85 28.23 17.92
N LYS A 242 -19.34 27.88 16.72
CA LYS A 242 -19.77 26.69 15.97
C LYS A 242 -19.40 25.38 16.66
N SER A 243 -18.45 25.38 17.60
CA SER A 243 -18.07 24.17 18.35
C SER A 243 -19.18 23.68 19.28
N ILE A 244 -20.05 24.58 19.76
CA ILE A 244 -21.14 24.24 20.68
C ILE A 244 -22.13 23.24 20.08
N LYS A 245 -22.29 23.23 18.76
CA LYS A 245 -23.07 22.23 18.04
C LYS A 245 -22.67 20.78 18.37
N PHE A 246 -21.38 20.58 18.68
CA PHE A 246 -20.81 19.26 18.97
C PHE A 246 -20.78 18.95 20.46
N LEU A 247 -21.36 19.79 21.32
CA LEU A 247 -21.52 19.49 22.74
C LEU A 247 -22.53 18.33 22.90
N PRO A 248 -22.15 17.21 23.54
CA PRO A 248 -23.07 16.09 23.75
C PRO A 248 -24.31 16.50 24.54
N LYS A 249 -25.47 15.91 24.21
CA LYS A 249 -26.77 16.25 24.82
C LYS A 249 -26.80 16.16 26.35
N LYS A 250 -25.94 15.33 26.96
CA LYS A 250 -25.83 15.20 28.43
C LYS A 250 -25.27 16.42 29.15
N TYR A 251 -24.69 17.40 28.44
CA TYR A 251 -24.09 18.59 29.05
C TYR A 251 -24.87 19.85 28.69
N GLY A 252 -25.36 20.56 29.71
CA GLY A 252 -26.08 21.82 29.55
C GLY A 252 -25.16 23.02 29.32
N VAL A 253 -25.72 24.08 28.73
CA VAL A 253 -25.06 25.38 28.58
C VAL A 253 -25.82 26.38 29.45
N SER A 254 -25.11 27.10 30.33
CA SER A 254 -25.74 28.07 31.22
C SER A 254 -26.44 29.20 30.45
N LEU A 255 -27.43 29.84 31.08
CA LEU A 255 -28.16 30.95 30.47
C LEU A 255 -27.23 32.09 30.01
N GLU A 256 -26.17 32.39 30.76
CA GLU A 256 -25.17 33.39 30.42
C GLU A 256 -24.38 33.00 29.16
N ASN A 257 -23.94 31.75 29.07
CA ASN A 257 -23.25 31.22 27.89
C ASN A 257 -24.18 31.12 26.68
N SER A 258 -25.45 30.82 26.89
CA SER A 258 -26.51 30.82 25.87
C SER A 258 -26.73 32.23 25.29
N LYS A 259 -26.76 33.27 26.12
CA LYS A 259 -26.79 34.68 25.67
C LYS A 259 -25.53 35.05 24.90
N LEU A 260 -24.36 34.65 25.40
CA LEU A 260 -23.07 34.89 24.75
C LEU A 260 -22.99 34.19 23.38
N PHE A 261 -23.47 32.95 23.29
CA PHE A 261 -23.58 32.21 22.04
C PHE A 261 -24.44 32.95 21.03
N LEU A 262 -25.64 33.42 21.40
CA LEU A 262 -26.52 34.17 20.50
C LEU A 262 -25.92 35.50 20.06
N LYS A 263 -25.09 36.12 20.90
CA LYS A 263 -24.35 37.35 20.56
C LYS A 263 -23.25 37.05 19.54
N GLN A 264 -22.42 36.04 19.78
CA GLN A 264 -21.30 35.65 18.91
C GLN A 264 -21.77 35.02 17.59
N SER A 265 -22.88 34.29 17.59
CA SER A 265 -23.43 33.63 16.41
C SER A 265 -24.26 34.56 15.53
N GLY A 266 -24.59 35.77 16.00
CA GLY A 266 -25.54 36.66 15.33
C GLY A 266 -26.96 36.10 15.26
N GLY A 267 -27.36 35.27 16.24
CA GLY A 267 -28.68 34.61 16.27
C GLY A 267 -28.77 33.32 15.45
N LYS A 268 -27.66 32.79 14.93
CA LYS A 268 -27.63 31.54 14.15
C LYS A 268 -27.82 30.32 15.06
N ILE A 269 -29.07 29.88 15.20
CA ILE A 269 -29.46 28.72 16.03
C ILE A 269 -28.98 27.37 15.49
N GLU A 270 -28.56 27.28 14.22
CA GLU A 270 -28.07 26.04 13.58
C GLU A 270 -26.79 25.44 14.21
N TYR A 271 -26.13 26.21 15.08
CA TYR A 271 -24.95 25.82 15.85
C TYR A 271 -25.22 25.64 17.35
N ALA A 272 -26.47 25.79 17.80
CA ALA A 272 -26.84 25.50 19.17
C ALA A 272 -26.67 24.00 19.45
N SER A 273 -26.27 23.65 20.68
CA SER A 273 -26.13 22.26 21.07
C SER A 273 -27.51 21.59 21.17
N PRO A 274 -27.58 20.25 21.09
CA PRO A 274 -28.81 19.51 21.39
C PRO A 274 -29.40 19.81 22.77
N SER A 275 -28.55 20.15 23.76
CA SER A 275 -28.99 20.53 25.11
C SER A 275 -29.59 21.93 25.17
N MET A 276 -29.03 22.90 24.43
CA MET A 276 -29.60 24.26 24.33
C MET A 276 -30.93 24.26 23.59
N MET A 277 -31.04 23.48 22.51
CA MET A 277 -32.30 23.35 21.76
C MET A 277 -33.42 22.64 22.54
N ALA A 278 -33.07 21.99 23.65
CA ALA A 278 -34.02 21.38 24.57
C ALA A 278 -34.30 22.25 25.82
N ASP A 279 -33.64 23.39 25.97
CA ASP A 279 -33.80 24.32 27.09
C ASP A 279 -34.83 25.41 26.75
N GLU A 280 -35.96 25.42 27.46
CA GLU A 280 -37.03 26.40 27.27
C GLU A 280 -36.57 27.85 27.46
N ASN A 281 -35.60 28.10 28.36
CA ASN A 281 -35.06 29.43 28.59
C ASN A 281 -34.21 29.92 27.41
N PHE A 282 -33.53 29.00 26.71
CA PHE A 282 -32.82 29.33 25.48
C PHE A 282 -33.80 29.64 24.34
N LEU A 283 -34.87 28.86 24.21
CA LEU A 283 -35.91 29.07 23.21
C LEU A 283 -36.66 30.39 23.41
N SER A 284 -36.91 30.81 24.66
CA SER A 284 -37.49 32.12 24.97
C SER A 284 -36.55 33.28 24.62
N LEU A 285 -35.23 33.14 24.87
CA LEU A 285 -34.22 34.12 24.44
C LEU A 285 -34.15 34.26 22.92
N VAL A 286 -34.27 33.16 22.18
CA VAL A 286 -34.32 33.17 20.72
C VAL A 286 -35.58 33.91 20.24
N LYS A 287 -36.76 33.60 20.81
CA LYS A 287 -38.01 34.30 20.50
C LYS A 287 -37.90 35.81 20.74
N ASN A 288 -37.39 36.24 21.90
CA ASN A 288 -37.25 37.66 22.24
C ASN A 288 -36.26 38.43 21.34
N LYS A 289 -35.20 37.76 20.87
CA LYS A 289 -34.22 38.38 19.96
C LYS A 289 -34.71 38.48 18.51
N VAL A 290 -35.54 37.53 18.08
CA VAL A 290 -36.26 37.57 16.79
C VAL A 290 -37.30 38.71 16.79
N VAL A 291 -38.02 38.91 17.90
CA VAL A 291 -38.97 40.02 18.10
C VAL A 291 -38.27 41.38 18.24
N GLY A 292 -37.05 41.42 18.77
CA GLY A 292 -36.22 42.64 18.83
C GLY A 292 -35.78 43.16 17.45
N ILE A 293 -35.51 42.25 16.50
CA ILE A 293 -35.18 42.59 15.11
C ILE A 293 -36.41 43.19 14.39
N GLU A 294 -37.62 42.76 14.74
CA GLU A 294 -38.90 43.31 14.27
C GLU A 294 -39.13 44.77 14.68
N LYS A 295 -38.66 45.20 15.86
CA LYS A 295 -38.81 46.57 16.36
C LYS A 295 -37.83 47.57 15.73
N ASP A 296 -36.60 47.14 15.43
CA ASP A 296 -35.62 47.98 14.72
C ASP A 296 -35.97 48.15 13.22
N LEU A 297 -36.88 47.31 12.71
CA LEU A 297 -37.44 47.34 11.35
C LEU A 297 -38.57 48.39 11.16
N LEU A 298 -39.03 49.04 12.23
CA LEU A 298 -40.07 50.09 12.18
C LEU A 298 -39.53 51.51 11.95
N LYS A 299 -38.21 51.72 11.93
CA LYS A 299 -37.59 53.02 11.63
C LYS A 299 -36.80 52.99 10.32
N GLY A 300 -37.45 53.33 9.20
CA GLY A 300 -36.76 53.71 7.96
C GLY A 300 -37.29 53.03 6.69
N GLN A 301 -38.18 53.76 6.00
CA GLN A 301 -38.76 53.54 4.65
C GLN A 301 -37.86 52.76 3.66
N ARG A 302 -38.24 51.55 3.22
CA ARG A 302 -39.02 51.23 1.98
C ARG A 302 -38.74 52.25 0.86
N VAL A 303 -37.96 51.97 -0.19
CA VAL A 303 -38.41 51.20 -1.38
C VAL A 303 -37.32 50.27 -1.97
N LYS A 304 -36.04 50.42 -1.61
CA LYS A 304 -34.95 49.68 -2.32
C LYS A 304 -34.77 48.20 -1.95
N GLN A 305 -35.38 47.74 -0.85
CA GLN A 305 -35.28 46.34 -0.41
C GLN A 305 -36.52 45.49 -0.73
N ARG A 306 -37.58 46.06 -1.31
CA ARG A 306 -38.74 45.27 -1.75
C ARG A 306 -38.40 44.38 -2.96
N ILE A 307 -37.35 44.72 -3.70
CA ILE A 307 -36.85 43.94 -4.84
C ILE A 307 -35.98 42.75 -4.39
N ASN A 308 -35.30 42.83 -3.24
CA ASN A 308 -34.43 41.74 -2.78
C ASN A 308 -35.17 40.65 -1.97
N ARG A 309 -36.37 40.91 -1.42
CA ARG A 309 -37.12 39.90 -0.64
C ARG A 309 -38.00 38.97 -1.48
N LEU A 310 -38.23 39.26 -2.76
CA LEU A 310 -38.84 38.28 -3.67
C LEU A 310 -37.83 37.23 -4.17
N TYR A 311 -36.55 37.38 -3.85
CA TYR A 311 -35.50 36.46 -4.27
C TYR A 311 -35.34 35.23 -3.34
N ASP A 312 -35.65 35.35 -2.04
CA ASP A 312 -35.36 34.29 -1.04
C ASP A 312 -36.39 33.14 -1.01
N ILE A 313 -37.66 33.40 -1.33
CA ILE A 313 -38.68 32.32 -1.45
C ILE A 313 -38.42 31.43 -2.68
N LYS A 314 -37.77 32.01 -3.71
CA LYS A 314 -37.27 31.28 -4.89
C LYS A 314 -36.00 30.48 -4.63
N GLU A 315 -35.28 30.74 -3.53
CA GLU A 315 -34.05 30.00 -3.19
C GLU A 315 -34.34 28.74 -2.37
N ALA A 316 -35.40 28.73 -1.55
CA ALA A 316 -35.89 27.53 -0.85
C ALA A 316 -36.32 26.42 -1.82
N THR A 317 -36.87 26.80 -2.97
CA THR A 317 -37.24 25.88 -4.07
C THR A 317 -36.04 25.42 -4.92
N ARG A 318 -34.84 26.00 -4.74
CA ARG A 318 -33.61 25.66 -5.49
C ARG A 318 -32.65 24.68 -4.79
N LYS A 319 -32.90 24.23 -3.54
CA LYS A 319 -32.01 23.25 -2.85
C LYS A 319 -32.74 21.94 -2.44
N PRO A 320 -33.00 21.03 -3.40
CA PRO A 320 -33.67 19.74 -3.15
C PRO A 320 -32.98 18.86 -2.09
N PHE A 321 -31.68 19.03 -1.89
CA PHE A 321 -30.85 18.19 -1.02
C PHE A 321 -31.12 18.34 0.48
N ALA A 322 -31.61 19.50 0.93
CA ALA A 322 -31.89 19.74 2.35
C ALA A 322 -33.15 18.98 2.81
N LEU A 323 -34.24 19.10 2.05
CA LEU A 323 -35.48 18.33 2.26
C LEU A 323 -35.25 16.82 2.13
N LEU A 324 -34.43 16.40 1.17
CA LEU A 324 -34.05 14.98 1.03
C LEU A 324 -33.28 14.45 2.24
N ARG A 325 -32.41 15.25 2.85
CA ARG A 325 -31.67 14.84 4.05
C ARG A 325 -32.62 14.70 5.26
N ILE A 326 -33.55 15.63 5.44
CA ILE A 326 -34.59 15.56 6.48
C ILE A 326 -35.46 14.31 6.25
N ALA A 327 -35.89 14.07 5.02
CA ALA A 327 -36.68 12.90 4.66
C ALA A 327 -35.98 11.55 4.98
N MET A 328 -34.65 11.49 4.84
CA MET A 328 -33.87 10.28 5.15
C MET A 328 -33.61 10.07 6.64
N SER A 329 -33.53 11.14 7.44
CA SER A 329 -33.18 11.06 8.87
C SER A 329 -34.39 11.16 9.81
N GLU A 330 -35.29 12.11 9.56
CA GLU A 330 -36.41 12.46 10.43
C GLU A 330 -37.65 12.82 9.59
N PRO A 331 -38.25 11.84 8.90
CA PRO A 331 -39.31 12.09 7.91
C PRO A 331 -40.55 12.78 8.50
N GLN A 332 -40.81 12.66 9.81
CA GLN A 332 -41.93 13.33 10.48
C GLN A 332 -41.88 14.86 10.38
N LYS A 333 -40.67 15.44 10.33
CA LYS A 333 -40.48 16.90 10.20
C LYS A 333 -40.91 17.46 8.85
N LEU A 334 -41.24 16.61 7.88
CA LEU A 334 -41.80 17.05 6.60
C LEU A 334 -43.21 17.65 6.77
N LEU A 335 -43.92 17.29 7.84
CA LEU A 335 -45.21 17.90 8.19
C LEU A 335 -45.10 19.40 8.50
N ASP A 336 -43.91 19.87 8.93
CA ASP A 336 -43.69 21.26 9.33
C ASP A 336 -43.46 22.20 8.12
N PHE A 337 -43.41 21.67 6.89
CA PHE A 337 -43.16 22.46 5.68
C PHE A 337 -44.45 22.77 4.92
N PRO A 338 -44.55 23.95 4.28
CA PRO A 338 -45.72 24.31 3.49
C PRO A 338 -45.99 23.31 2.35
N PRO A 339 -47.26 22.95 2.09
CA PRO A 339 -47.63 21.96 1.08
C PRO A 339 -47.17 22.33 -0.34
N GLU A 340 -47.00 23.62 -0.65
CA GLU A 340 -46.58 24.17 -1.95
C GLU A 340 -45.14 23.80 -2.31
N VAL A 341 -44.32 23.41 -1.32
CA VAL A 341 -42.94 22.96 -1.52
C VAL A 341 -42.89 21.59 -2.23
N TYR A 342 -43.94 20.78 -2.09
CA TYR A 342 -44.00 19.40 -2.56
C TYR A 342 -44.51 19.26 -3.98
N ASN A 343 -43.82 19.87 -4.95
CA ASN A 343 -44.12 19.65 -6.35
C ASN A 343 -43.72 18.24 -6.83
N ASP A 344 -44.25 17.80 -7.98
CA ASP A 344 -43.97 16.50 -8.60
C ASP A 344 -42.47 16.18 -8.71
N GLY A 345 -41.63 17.17 -8.99
CA GLY A 345 -40.18 16.99 -9.12
C GLY A 345 -39.52 16.60 -7.79
N LEU A 346 -39.93 17.23 -6.68
CA LEU A 346 -39.45 16.88 -5.34
C LEU A 346 -40.04 15.55 -4.88
N LEU A 347 -41.34 15.33 -5.11
CA LEU A 347 -42.02 14.09 -4.76
C LEU A 347 -41.37 12.87 -5.43
N ARG A 348 -41.00 12.95 -6.71
CA ARG A 348 -40.25 11.87 -7.41
C ARG A 348 -38.90 11.59 -6.76
N LYS A 349 -38.18 12.63 -6.32
CA LYS A 349 -36.90 12.46 -5.62
C LYS A 349 -37.09 11.80 -4.25
N LEU A 350 -38.15 12.14 -3.52
CA LEU A 350 -38.51 11.48 -2.26
C LEU A 350 -38.79 9.99 -2.47
N VAL A 351 -39.54 9.62 -3.51
CA VAL A 351 -39.80 8.22 -3.87
C VAL A 351 -38.50 7.43 -4.11
N ILE A 352 -37.51 8.02 -4.76
CA ILE A 352 -36.23 7.35 -5.05
C ILE A 352 -35.34 7.24 -3.81
N LYS A 353 -35.22 8.32 -3.02
CA LYS A 353 -34.17 8.46 -1.99
C LYS A 353 -34.66 8.18 -0.57
N ALA A 354 -35.95 8.38 -0.30
CA ALA A 354 -36.55 8.25 1.03
C ALA A 354 -38.04 7.87 0.94
N PRO A 355 -38.40 6.69 0.39
CA PRO A 355 -39.81 6.33 0.13
C PRO A 355 -40.69 6.32 1.38
N LYS A 356 -40.15 5.99 2.56
CA LYS A 356 -40.87 6.07 3.84
C LYS A 356 -41.35 7.49 4.18
N ALA A 357 -40.68 8.51 3.68
CA ALA A 357 -41.02 9.91 3.94
C ALA A 357 -42.36 10.32 3.32
N MET A 358 -42.84 9.58 2.31
CA MET A 358 -44.14 9.79 1.69
C MET A 358 -45.32 9.62 2.67
N LEU A 359 -45.13 8.86 3.75
CA LEU A 359 -46.11 8.67 4.82
C LEU A 359 -46.24 9.90 5.74
N TYR A 360 -45.31 10.85 5.68
CA TYR A 360 -45.18 11.96 6.63
C TYR A 360 -45.27 13.32 5.92
N LEU A 361 -46.04 13.40 4.84
CA LEU A 361 -46.30 14.65 4.12
C LEU A 361 -47.59 15.29 4.61
N PRO A 362 -47.71 16.64 4.60
CA PRO A 362 -48.95 17.34 4.94
C PRO A 362 -50.13 16.84 4.11
N ASP A 363 -51.31 16.76 4.70
CA ASP A 363 -52.52 16.29 4.03
C ASP A 363 -52.96 17.23 2.89
N GLU A 364 -52.50 18.47 2.87
CA GLU A 364 -52.80 19.48 1.86
C GLU A 364 -52.00 19.29 0.56
N VAL A 365 -50.97 18.43 0.55
CA VAL A 365 -50.13 18.19 -0.63
C VAL A 365 -50.95 17.65 -1.81
N HIS A 366 -50.76 18.26 -2.98
CA HIS A 366 -51.43 17.85 -4.21
C HIS A 366 -50.59 16.83 -4.98
N TYR A 367 -51.19 15.67 -5.32
CA TYR A 367 -50.57 14.63 -6.13
C TYR A 367 -51.18 14.63 -7.54
N SER A 368 -50.35 14.92 -8.54
CA SER A 368 -50.78 14.82 -9.94
C SER A 368 -50.92 13.35 -10.37
N ASP A 369 -51.74 13.10 -11.39
CA ASP A 369 -51.90 11.75 -11.96
C ASP A 369 -50.59 11.23 -12.57
N LYS A 370 -49.76 12.13 -13.13
CA LYS A 370 -48.41 11.81 -13.60
C LYS A 370 -47.51 11.34 -12.46
N PHE A 371 -47.61 11.95 -11.28
CA PHE A 371 -46.88 11.52 -10.10
C PHE A 371 -47.41 10.19 -9.55
N ILE A 372 -48.73 10.02 -9.43
CA ILE A 372 -49.34 8.76 -8.95
C ILE A 372 -48.93 7.59 -9.84
N THR A 373 -48.94 7.78 -11.16
CA THR A 373 -48.46 6.78 -12.13
C THR A 373 -47.00 6.45 -11.92
N TYR A 374 -46.15 7.46 -11.74
CA TYR A 374 -44.73 7.27 -11.45
C TYR A 374 -44.51 6.52 -10.12
N PHE A 375 -45.23 6.91 -9.06
CA PHE A 375 -45.15 6.33 -7.72
C PHE A 375 -45.45 4.83 -7.75
N VAL A 376 -46.57 4.45 -8.38
CA VAL A 376 -46.98 3.04 -8.47
C VAL A 376 -46.04 2.24 -9.38
N LYS A 377 -45.60 2.78 -10.53
CA LYS A 377 -44.67 2.06 -11.41
C LYS A 377 -43.29 1.87 -10.76
N ARG A 378 -42.77 2.88 -10.06
CA ARG A 378 -41.41 2.90 -9.53
C ARG A 378 -41.19 2.02 -8.30
N LEU A 379 -42.15 1.94 -7.38
CA LEU A 379 -42.00 1.21 -6.10
C LEU A 379 -42.45 -0.24 -6.21
N SER A 380 -41.63 -1.20 -5.76
CA SER A 380 -41.97 -2.63 -5.77
C SER A 380 -43.24 -2.93 -4.97
N VAL A 381 -43.38 -2.28 -3.80
CA VAL A 381 -44.54 -2.38 -2.90
C VAL A 381 -45.05 -0.96 -2.59
N PRO A 382 -45.85 -0.34 -3.48
CA PRO A 382 -46.27 1.06 -3.32
C PRO A 382 -47.16 1.27 -2.10
N ASP A 383 -47.88 0.23 -1.66
CA ASP A 383 -48.87 0.26 -0.57
C ASP A 383 -48.25 0.56 0.81
N LEU A 384 -46.98 0.15 1.01
CA LEU A 384 -46.22 0.44 2.23
C LEU A 384 -45.86 1.92 2.39
N TYR A 385 -45.88 2.69 1.30
CA TYR A 385 -45.37 4.06 1.27
C TYR A 385 -46.46 5.07 0.88
N ALA A 386 -47.65 4.60 0.51
CA ALA A 386 -48.76 5.47 0.15
C ALA A 386 -49.43 6.02 1.42
N ASN A 387 -49.47 7.34 1.55
CA ASN A 387 -50.25 8.00 2.59
C ASN A 387 -51.75 7.98 2.27
N LYS A 388 -52.56 8.47 3.21
CA LYS A 388 -54.03 8.48 3.11
C LYS A 388 -54.54 9.13 1.82
N LYS A 389 -53.92 10.24 1.39
CA LYS A 389 -54.34 11.02 0.21
C LYS A 389 -53.93 10.40 -1.12
N ILE A 390 -52.80 9.68 -1.16
CA ILE A 390 -52.45 8.84 -2.32
C ILE A 390 -53.44 7.68 -2.43
N LYS A 391 -53.79 7.04 -1.30
CA LYS A 391 -54.73 5.91 -1.26
C LYS A 391 -56.16 6.29 -1.64
N SER A 392 -56.58 7.53 -1.41
CA SER A 392 -57.91 8.02 -1.78
C SER A 392 -58.07 8.35 -3.27
N LYS A 393 -56.99 8.33 -4.08
CA LYS A 393 -57.07 8.56 -5.53
C LYS A 393 -57.53 7.28 -6.25
N SER A 394 -58.62 7.35 -7.02
CA SER A 394 -59.11 6.22 -7.82
C SER A 394 -58.05 5.62 -8.75
N LEU A 395 -57.25 6.47 -9.39
CA LEU A 395 -56.13 6.07 -10.25
C LEU A 395 -55.06 5.23 -9.51
N TYR A 396 -54.80 5.53 -8.23
CA TYR A 396 -53.85 4.75 -7.44
C TYR A 396 -54.34 3.32 -7.24
N THR A 397 -55.61 3.15 -6.86
CA THR A 397 -56.23 1.84 -6.64
C THR A 397 -56.26 1.01 -7.91
N GLN A 398 -56.60 1.62 -9.05
CA GLN A 398 -56.57 0.96 -10.35
C GLN A 398 -55.16 0.46 -10.71
N LEU A 399 -54.16 1.35 -10.68
CA LEU A 399 -52.78 1.00 -11.02
C LEU A 399 -52.17 -0.02 -10.05
N LEU A 400 -52.56 0.02 -8.77
CA LEU A 400 -52.12 -0.95 -7.77
C LEU A 400 -52.70 -2.34 -8.07
N ASN A 401 -53.98 -2.42 -8.45
CA ASN A 401 -54.63 -3.68 -8.84
C ASN A 401 -54.03 -4.25 -10.13
N GLU A 402 -53.78 -3.42 -11.14
CA GLU A 402 -53.07 -3.81 -12.36
C GLU A 402 -51.66 -4.32 -12.05
N LYS A 403 -50.92 -3.65 -11.15
CA LYS A 403 -49.59 -4.08 -10.73
C LYS A 403 -49.60 -5.40 -9.95
N LYS A 404 -50.59 -5.60 -9.08
CA LYS A 404 -50.81 -6.86 -8.34
C LYS A 404 -51.13 -8.00 -9.32
N LYS A 405 -51.99 -7.76 -10.31
CA LYS A 405 -52.32 -8.74 -11.36
C LYS A 405 -51.08 -9.09 -12.20
N ALA A 406 -50.34 -8.09 -12.69
CA ALA A 406 -49.13 -8.31 -13.46
C ALA A 406 -48.01 -9.00 -12.65
N SER A 407 -47.91 -8.75 -11.34
CA SER A 407 -47.01 -9.49 -10.45
C SER A 407 -47.42 -10.96 -10.34
N LEU A 408 -48.71 -11.23 -10.12
CA LEU A 408 -49.26 -12.58 -10.04
C LEU A 408 -49.02 -13.36 -11.34
N ASP A 409 -49.22 -12.73 -12.49
CA ASP A 409 -48.99 -13.32 -13.80
C ASP A 409 -47.50 -13.64 -14.02
N ARG A 410 -46.58 -12.75 -13.62
CA ARG A 410 -45.12 -13.03 -13.64
C ARG A 410 -44.73 -14.19 -12.73
N VAL A 411 -45.29 -14.26 -11.53
CA VAL A 411 -45.04 -15.38 -10.61
C VAL A 411 -45.54 -16.70 -11.21
N LYS A 412 -46.73 -16.70 -11.81
CA LYS A 412 -47.26 -17.88 -12.52
C LYS A 412 -46.36 -18.30 -13.68
N GLN A 413 -45.96 -17.35 -14.53
CA GLN A 413 -45.06 -17.62 -15.65
C GLN A 413 -43.69 -18.14 -15.20
N PHE A 414 -43.13 -17.58 -14.12
CA PHE A 414 -41.88 -18.07 -13.56
C PHE A 414 -42.05 -19.48 -12.98
N LYS A 415 -43.13 -19.74 -12.22
CA LYS A 415 -43.40 -21.06 -11.65
C LYS A 415 -43.55 -22.14 -12.73
N ALA A 416 -44.08 -21.81 -13.91
CA ALA A 416 -44.17 -22.73 -15.04
C ALA A 416 -42.80 -23.18 -15.58
N ASN A 417 -41.76 -22.36 -15.45
CA ASN A 417 -40.39 -22.65 -15.92
C ASN A 417 -39.40 -22.84 -14.76
N MET A 418 -39.91 -23.10 -13.54
CA MET A 418 -39.09 -23.09 -12.33
C MET A 418 -38.06 -24.22 -12.31
N ASP A 419 -38.42 -25.41 -12.79
CA ASP A 419 -37.52 -26.57 -12.75
C ASP A 419 -36.32 -26.40 -13.69
N ASP A 420 -36.54 -25.84 -14.88
CA ASP A 420 -35.45 -25.48 -15.81
C ASP A 420 -34.54 -24.40 -15.24
N PHE A 421 -35.11 -23.40 -14.57
CA PHE A 421 -34.33 -22.38 -13.87
C PHE A 421 -33.46 -23.00 -12.77
N LEU A 422 -34.04 -23.84 -11.90
CA LEU A 422 -33.30 -24.50 -10.81
C LEU A 422 -32.21 -25.45 -11.35
N LYS A 423 -32.47 -26.15 -12.45
CA LYS A 423 -31.48 -26.98 -13.15
C LYS A 423 -30.30 -26.14 -13.63
N ASN A 424 -30.54 -25.03 -14.31
CA ASN A 424 -29.48 -24.11 -14.77
C ASN A 424 -28.66 -23.55 -13.60
N ILE A 425 -29.31 -23.20 -12.49
CA ILE A 425 -28.63 -22.76 -11.25
C ILE A 425 -27.73 -23.87 -10.67
N SER A 426 -28.17 -25.13 -10.72
CA SER A 426 -27.38 -26.27 -10.26
C SER A 426 -26.14 -26.52 -11.13
N GLU A 427 -26.27 -26.43 -12.46
CA GLU A 427 -25.18 -26.67 -13.43
C GLU A 427 -24.05 -25.64 -13.33
N LYS A 428 -24.33 -24.43 -12.84
CA LYS A 428 -23.32 -23.38 -12.66
C LYS A 428 -22.29 -23.68 -11.57
N GLY A 429 -22.60 -24.54 -10.60
CA GLY A 429 -21.70 -24.90 -9.50
C GLY A 429 -21.05 -23.68 -8.83
N HIS A 430 -19.73 -23.55 -8.94
CA HIS A 430 -18.94 -22.46 -8.34
C HIS A 430 -19.06 -21.10 -9.06
N SER A 431 -19.61 -21.05 -10.27
CA SER A 431 -19.61 -19.87 -11.16
C SER A 431 -20.83 -18.96 -11.01
N ILE A 432 -21.69 -19.20 -10.01
CA ILE A 432 -22.92 -18.43 -9.79
C ILE A 432 -22.63 -16.98 -9.36
N ARG A 433 -23.38 -16.04 -9.95
CA ARG A 433 -23.26 -14.58 -9.77
C ARG A 433 -24.61 -13.97 -9.39
N GLU A 434 -24.59 -12.75 -8.86
CA GLU A 434 -25.80 -12.00 -8.48
C GLU A 434 -26.82 -11.87 -9.63
N ASN A 435 -26.34 -11.60 -10.85
CA ASN A 435 -27.20 -11.48 -12.04
C ASN A 435 -27.92 -12.79 -12.41
N ASP A 436 -27.46 -13.94 -11.93
CA ASP A 436 -28.13 -15.21 -12.21
C ASP A 436 -29.46 -15.32 -11.45
N LEU A 437 -29.68 -14.48 -10.42
CA LEU A 437 -30.92 -14.41 -9.65
C LEU A 437 -31.84 -13.26 -10.09
N SER A 438 -31.44 -12.43 -11.07
CA SER A 438 -32.18 -11.21 -11.43
C SER A 438 -33.53 -11.47 -12.11
N GLY A 439 -33.82 -12.72 -12.49
CA GLY A 439 -35.10 -13.15 -13.07
C GLY A 439 -36.14 -13.62 -12.06
N ILE A 440 -35.78 -13.77 -10.77
CA ILE A 440 -36.70 -14.26 -9.74
C ILE A 440 -37.67 -13.13 -9.33
N PRO A 441 -39.01 -13.34 -9.47
CA PRO A 441 -40.00 -12.42 -8.93
C PRO A 441 -39.78 -12.16 -7.43
N VAL A 442 -39.86 -10.90 -7.01
CA VAL A 442 -39.53 -10.50 -5.63
C VAL A 442 -40.39 -11.20 -4.58
N GLU A 443 -41.61 -11.55 -4.95
CA GLU A 443 -42.60 -12.28 -4.14
C GLU A 443 -42.12 -13.69 -3.78
N LEU A 444 -41.35 -14.34 -4.67
CA LEU A 444 -40.82 -15.68 -4.42
C LEU A 444 -39.72 -15.71 -3.34
N TYR A 445 -39.09 -14.57 -3.03
CA TYR A 445 -38.19 -14.49 -1.87
C TYR A 445 -38.92 -14.61 -0.53
N GLN A 446 -40.25 -14.53 -0.53
CA GLN A 446 -41.08 -14.76 0.65
C GLN A 446 -41.66 -16.19 0.69
N ASP A 447 -41.60 -16.93 -0.42
CA ASP A 447 -42.00 -18.33 -0.53
C ASP A 447 -40.88 -19.23 0.02
N GLU A 448 -41.02 -19.66 1.28
CA GLU A 448 -40.01 -20.47 1.98
C GLU A 448 -39.76 -21.82 1.27
N GLY A 449 -40.79 -22.39 0.63
CA GLY A 449 -40.67 -23.64 -0.13
C GLY A 449 -39.80 -23.47 -1.38
N PHE A 450 -40.01 -22.38 -2.12
CA PHE A 450 -39.15 -22.01 -3.25
C PHE A 450 -37.71 -21.75 -2.81
N ILE A 451 -37.50 -20.95 -1.74
CA ILE A 451 -36.16 -20.65 -1.24
C ILE A 451 -35.42 -21.90 -0.77
N ASN A 452 -36.13 -22.85 -0.17
CA ASN A 452 -35.54 -24.12 0.21
C ASN A 452 -35.06 -24.91 -1.03
N LYS A 453 -35.88 -25.00 -2.09
CA LYS A 453 -35.47 -25.62 -3.36
C LYS A 453 -34.27 -24.91 -3.97
N LEU A 454 -34.28 -23.58 -4.02
CA LEU A 454 -33.20 -22.77 -4.56
C LEU A 454 -31.87 -23.00 -3.83
N CYS A 455 -31.90 -23.02 -2.48
CA CYS A 455 -30.71 -23.29 -1.67
C CYS A 455 -30.18 -24.72 -1.85
N LEU A 456 -31.08 -25.70 -2.03
CA LEU A 456 -30.70 -27.10 -2.30
C LEU A 456 -30.06 -27.26 -3.69
N SER A 457 -30.57 -26.55 -4.70
CA SER A 457 -30.01 -26.61 -6.06
C SER A 457 -28.59 -26.07 -6.13
N ASN A 458 -28.28 -24.97 -5.44
CA ASN A 458 -26.93 -24.46 -5.33
C ASN A 458 -26.73 -23.67 -4.01
N PRO A 459 -25.99 -24.19 -3.03
CA PRO A 459 -25.78 -23.53 -1.75
C PRO A 459 -25.13 -22.13 -1.81
N ARG A 460 -24.44 -21.79 -2.91
CA ARG A 460 -23.80 -20.47 -3.08
C ARG A 460 -24.77 -19.33 -3.36
N VAL A 461 -26.03 -19.63 -3.72
CA VAL A 461 -27.08 -18.61 -3.87
C VAL A 461 -27.22 -17.74 -2.61
N GLY A 462 -26.91 -18.31 -1.45
CA GLY A 462 -26.96 -17.63 -0.15
C GLY A 462 -26.07 -16.39 -0.05
N GLU A 463 -25.03 -16.25 -0.90
CA GLU A 463 -24.21 -15.04 -0.96
C GLU A 463 -24.94 -13.83 -1.56
N TYR A 464 -25.99 -14.09 -2.35
CA TYR A 464 -26.71 -13.11 -3.16
C TYR A 464 -28.18 -12.97 -2.78
N LEU A 465 -28.67 -13.75 -1.80
CA LEU A 465 -30.04 -13.63 -1.32
C LEU A 465 -30.31 -12.24 -0.72
N PRO A 466 -31.46 -11.61 -1.03
CA PRO A 466 -31.90 -10.40 -0.37
C PRO A 466 -31.94 -10.51 1.16
N ARG A 467 -31.78 -9.37 1.83
CA ARG A 467 -31.73 -9.32 3.31
C ARG A 467 -33.05 -9.67 3.98
N ASP A 468 -34.15 -9.43 3.29
CA ASP A 468 -35.53 -9.64 3.71
C ASP A 468 -36.11 -10.99 3.23
N THR A 469 -35.29 -11.86 2.63
CA THR A 469 -35.73 -13.21 2.22
C THR A 469 -36.26 -14.01 3.42
N ASN A 470 -37.43 -14.62 3.25
CA ASN A 470 -38.00 -15.56 4.21
C ASN A 470 -37.32 -16.93 4.06
N ILE A 471 -36.28 -17.14 4.87
CA ILE A 471 -35.46 -18.34 4.82
C ILE A 471 -35.61 -19.19 6.08
N SER A 472 -35.65 -20.51 5.92
CA SER A 472 -35.71 -21.48 7.01
C SER A 472 -34.35 -21.69 7.69
N GLU A 473 -34.32 -22.21 8.92
CA GLU A 473 -33.06 -22.64 9.56
C GLU A 473 -32.36 -23.74 8.75
N LYS A 474 -33.12 -24.70 8.20
CA LYS A 474 -32.61 -25.80 7.37
C LYS A 474 -31.88 -25.27 6.13
N SER A 475 -32.51 -24.35 5.40
CA SER A 475 -31.91 -23.70 4.23
C SER A 475 -30.71 -22.83 4.61
N GLY A 476 -30.78 -22.17 5.77
CA GLY A 476 -29.65 -21.47 6.39
C GLY A 476 -28.42 -22.37 6.59
N LEU A 477 -28.62 -23.59 7.11
CA LEU A 477 -27.55 -24.57 7.32
C LEU A 477 -26.99 -25.13 6.01
N ILE A 478 -27.76 -25.14 4.92
CA ILE A 478 -27.27 -25.54 3.59
C ILE A 478 -26.28 -24.51 3.04
N ILE A 479 -26.64 -23.22 3.10
CA ILE A 479 -25.84 -22.14 2.50
C ILE A 479 -24.63 -21.72 3.35
N VAL A 480 -24.62 -22.04 4.64
CA VAL A 480 -23.68 -21.48 5.63
C VAL A 480 -22.20 -21.80 5.33
N ASN A 481 -21.91 -22.94 4.69
CA ASN A 481 -20.54 -23.32 4.35
C ASN A 481 -19.90 -22.42 3.29
N HIS A 482 -20.71 -21.66 2.55
CA HIS A 482 -20.26 -20.67 1.57
C HIS A 482 -20.33 -19.24 2.09
N ILE A 483 -20.81 -19.02 3.31
CA ILE A 483 -20.97 -17.70 3.91
C ILE A 483 -19.98 -17.52 5.07
N HIS A 484 -18.98 -16.67 4.87
CA HIS A 484 -17.92 -16.42 5.87
C HIS A 484 -18.28 -15.40 6.95
N SER A 485 -19.51 -14.85 6.95
CA SER A 485 -19.92 -13.77 7.86
C SER A 485 -21.43 -13.69 8.03
N SER A 486 -21.90 -13.68 9.28
CA SER A 486 -23.32 -13.50 9.64
C SER A 486 -23.95 -12.22 9.08
N LYS A 487 -23.14 -11.17 8.86
CA LYS A 487 -23.58 -9.94 8.19
C LYS A 487 -24.06 -10.13 6.75
N LYS A 488 -23.75 -11.23 6.07
CA LYS A 488 -24.26 -11.51 4.72
C LYS A 488 -25.56 -12.33 4.74
N LEU A 489 -25.94 -12.91 5.88
CA LEU A 489 -27.16 -13.70 5.98
C LEU A 489 -28.43 -12.83 5.82
N PRO A 490 -29.53 -13.43 5.36
CA PRO A 490 -30.86 -12.87 5.55
C PRO A 490 -31.12 -12.56 7.03
N THR A 491 -31.84 -11.47 7.30
CA THR A 491 -32.05 -10.89 8.64
C THR A 491 -32.60 -11.89 9.66
N LYS A 492 -33.49 -12.79 9.24
CA LYS A 492 -34.09 -13.86 10.05
C LYS A 492 -33.04 -14.83 10.65
N LEU A 493 -31.89 -15.01 9.99
CA LEU A 493 -30.84 -15.95 10.41
C LEU A 493 -29.64 -15.28 11.10
N VAL A 494 -29.52 -13.95 11.08
CA VAL A 494 -28.36 -13.24 11.63
C VAL A 494 -28.08 -13.62 13.10
N ASN A 495 -29.14 -13.82 13.89
CA ASN A 495 -29.05 -14.21 15.30
C ASN A 495 -29.35 -15.70 15.56
N ASN A 496 -29.43 -16.54 14.53
CA ASN A 496 -29.69 -17.97 14.69
C ASN A 496 -28.46 -18.68 15.27
N ILE A 497 -28.63 -19.40 16.38
CA ILE A 497 -27.53 -20.05 17.11
C ILE A 497 -26.89 -21.18 16.27
N LYS A 498 -27.70 -22.09 15.70
CA LYS A 498 -27.19 -23.25 14.97
C LYS A 498 -26.40 -22.84 13.73
N VAL A 499 -26.91 -21.88 12.95
CA VAL A 499 -26.21 -21.32 11.78
C VAL A 499 -24.90 -20.68 12.21
N ASN A 500 -24.90 -19.82 13.23
CA ASN A 500 -23.69 -19.14 13.67
C ASN A 500 -22.64 -20.10 14.28
N LYS A 501 -23.04 -21.22 14.91
CA LYS A 501 -22.11 -22.29 15.35
C LYS A 501 -21.29 -22.84 14.18
N VAL A 502 -21.90 -23.02 13.01
CA VAL A 502 -21.18 -23.48 11.82
C VAL A 502 -20.26 -22.38 11.28
N ILE A 503 -20.74 -21.13 11.19
CA ILE A 503 -19.92 -20.00 10.70
C ILE A 503 -18.64 -19.82 11.53
N VAL A 504 -18.74 -19.85 12.87
CA VAL A 504 -17.57 -19.68 13.74
C VAL A 504 -16.62 -20.86 13.70
N SER A 505 -17.10 -22.05 13.34
CA SER A 505 -16.27 -23.24 13.15
C SER A 505 -15.51 -23.21 11.81
N ASN A 506 -16.00 -22.44 10.84
CA ASN A 506 -15.40 -22.30 9.51
C ASN A 506 -14.45 -21.09 9.39
N SER A 507 -14.55 -20.10 10.30
CA SER A 507 -13.77 -18.86 10.22
C SER A 507 -13.46 -18.24 11.58
N PHE A 508 -12.16 -18.04 11.85
CA PHE A 508 -11.65 -17.36 13.04
C PHE A 508 -12.25 -15.96 13.26
N TYR A 509 -12.43 -15.19 12.18
CA TYR A 509 -12.90 -13.81 12.26
C TYR A 509 -14.41 -13.71 12.50
N ALA A 510 -15.15 -14.80 12.30
CA ALA A 510 -16.59 -14.80 12.42
C ALA A 510 -17.05 -14.49 13.85
N TYR A 511 -16.35 -15.01 14.87
CA TYR A 511 -16.70 -14.77 16.27
C TYR A 511 -16.73 -13.26 16.60
N ASN A 512 -15.72 -12.51 16.17
CA ASN A 512 -15.66 -11.07 16.39
C ASN A 512 -16.77 -10.28 15.67
N ARG A 513 -17.34 -10.85 14.60
CA ARG A 513 -18.42 -10.28 13.79
C ARG A 513 -19.82 -10.67 14.25
N LEU A 514 -19.94 -11.54 15.25
CA LEU A 514 -21.21 -11.88 15.87
C LEU A 514 -21.91 -10.63 16.43
N SER A 515 -23.25 -10.68 16.47
CA SER A 515 -24.04 -9.66 17.15
C SER A 515 -23.73 -9.67 18.65
N PRO A 516 -23.92 -8.54 19.37
CA PRO A 516 -23.73 -8.50 20.81
C PRO A 516 -24.52 -9.58 21.56
N LYS A 517 -25.73 -9.91 21.08
CA LYS A 517 -26.58 -10.98 21.63
C LYS A 517 -25.93 -12.36 21.59
N LEU A 518 -25.14 -12.66 20.54
CA LEU A 518 -24.51 -13.97 20.35
C LEU A 518 -23.11 -14.09 20.96
N LYS A 519 -22.41 -12.98 21.22
CA LYS A 519 -21.05 -13.04 21.80
C LYS A 519 -21.02 -13.65 23.20
N GLY A 520 -22.09 -13.51 23.98
CA GLY A 520 -22.23 -14.15 25.29
C GLY A 520 -22.67 -15.62 25.24
N ASN A 521 -22.92 -16.19 24.06
CA ASN A 521 -23.46 -17.55 23.97
C ASN A 521 -22.35 -18.60 24.15
N LYS A 522 -22.50 -19.46 25.16
CA LYS A 522 -21.54 -20.51 25.52
C LYS A 522 -21.36 -21.55 24.42
N GLU A 523 -22.44 -22.02 23.77
CA GLU A 523 -22.34 -23.05 22.73
C GLU A 523 -21.58 -22.57 21.49
N ILE A 524 -21.84 -21.33 21.05
CA ILE A 524 -21.11 -20.71 19.93
C ILE A 524 -19.64 -20.53 20.30
N THR A 525 -19.38 -20.12 21.55
CA THR A 525 -18.02 -19.93 22.06
C THR A 525 -17.23 -21.24 22.09
N ILE A 526 -17.81 -22.32 22.62
CA ILE A 526 -17.19 -23.66 22.63
C ILE A 526 -16.92 -24.14 21.21
N ALA A 527 -17.87 -23.98 20.28
CA ALA A 527 -17.68 -24.35 18.87
C ALA A 527 -16.50 -23.58 18.23
N ALA A 528 -16.42 -22.27 18.49
CA ALA A 528 -15.35 -21.42 17.99
C ALA A 528 -13.97 -21.79 18.58
N VAL A 529 -13.89 -21.93 19.91
CA VAL A 529 -12.66 -22.29 20.64
C VAL A 529 -12.17 -23.67 20.27
N ARG A 530 -13.08 -24.63 20.04
CA ARG A 530 -12.73 -26.00 19.64
C ARG A 530 -11.93 -26.02 18.33
N LYS A 531 -12.26 -25.16 17.37
CA LYS A 531 -11.49 -25.05 16.12
C LYS A 531 -10.32 -24.08 16.25
N TYR A 532 -10.51 -22.99 16.99
CA TYR A 532 -9.58 -21.87 17.07
C TYR A 532 -9.35 -21.44 18.54
N PRO A 533 -8.46 -22.10 19.28
CA PRO A 533 -8.22 -21.82 20.70
C PRO A 533 -7.82 -20.38 20.99
N ALA A 534 -7.10 -19.74 20.06
CA ALA A 534 -6.68 -18.35 20.17
C ALA A 534 -7.83 -17.33 20.17
N ILE A 535 -9.08 -17.74 19.89
CA ILE A 535 -10.26 -16.88 20.08
C ILE A 535 -10.42 -16.46 21.54
N ILE A 536 -9.84 -17.20 22.50
CA ILE A 536 -9.86 -16.86 23.93
C ILE A 536 -9.46 -15.40 24.22
N GLN A 537 -8.58 -14.81 23.41
CA GLN A 537 -8.15 -13.41 23.54
C GLN A 537 -9.24 -12.37 23.26
N TYR A 538 -10.34 -12.78 22.63
CA TYR A 538 -11.48 -11.92 22.27
C TYR A 538 -12.75 -12.24 23.06
N LEU A 539 -12.71 -13.26 23.91
CA LEU A 539 -13.86 -13.66 24.70
C LEU A 539 -14.13 -12.66 25.84
N PRO A 540 -15.40 -12.43 26.21
CA PRO A 540 -15.74 -11.77 27.46
C PRO A 540 -15.14 -12.50 28.66
N LYS A 541 -14.79 -11.77 29.74
CA LYS A 541 -14.15 -12.36 30.94
C LYS A 541 -15.00 -13.46 31.56
N GLU A 542 -16.32 -13.30 31.51
CA GLU A 542 -17.30 -14.24 32.03
C GLU A 542 -17.19 -15.60 31.33
N LEU A 543 -16.97 -15.60 30.00
CA LEU A 543 -16.82 -16.82 29.21
C LEU A 543 -15.42 -17.42 29.27
N ILE A 544 -14.37 -16.61 29.45
CA ILE A 544 -13.00 -17.13 29.62
C ILE A 544 -12.88 -17.95 30.90
N ASN A 545 -13.55 -17.53 31.96
CA ASN A 545 -13.53 -18.20 33.26
C ASN A 545 -14.57 -19.33 33.38
N ASP A 546 -15.43 -19.53 32.36
CA ASP A 546 -16.33 -20.69 32.32
C ASP A 546 -15.51 -21.97 32.17
N ARG A 547 -15.79 -22.95 33.03
CA ARG A 547 -15.02 -24.20 33.11
C ARG A 547 -15.02 -24.99 31.81
N ASP A 548 -16.15 -25.07 31.10
CA ASP A 548 -16.24 -25.87 29.88
C ASP A 548 -15.52 -25.18 28.72
N VAL A 549 -15.62 -23.86 28.63
CA VAL A 549 -14.86 -23.06 27.66
C VAL A 549 -13.36 -23.20 27.91
N LEU A 550 -12.93 -23.07 29.17
CA LEU A 550 -11.51 -23.19 29.54
C LEU A 550 -10.96 -24.60 29.30
N ASN A 551 -11.69 -25.64 29.69
CA ASN A 551 -11.28 -27.03 29.45
C ASN A 551 -11.20 -27.34 27.95
N THR A 552 -12.14 -26.80 27.15
CA THR A 552 -12.09 -26.90 25.68
C THR A 552 -10.86 -26.19 25.13
N ALA A 553 -10.56 -24.98 25.63
CA ALA A 553 -9.38 -24.22 25.23
C ALA A 553 -8.09 -24.99 25.55
N ILE A 554 -7.94 -25.49 26.79
CA ILE A 554 -6.77 -26.30 27.22
C ILE A 554 -6.61 -27.53 26.34
N LYS A 555 -7.68 -28.29 26.11
CA LYS A 555 -7.63 -29.52 25.30
C LYS A 555 -7.17 -29.29 23.87
N MET A 556 -7.57 -28.16 23.28
CA MET A 556 -7.25 -27.81 21.91
C MET A 556 -6.01 -26.92 21.79
N TRP A 557 -5.43 -26.48 22.91
CA TRP A 557 -4.29 -25.58 22.91
C TRP A 557 -3.03 -26.30 22.45
N ASP A 558 -2.50 -25.86 21.32
CA ASP A 558 -1.19 -26.28 20.85
C ASP A 558 -0.46 -25.04 20.28
N PRO A 559 0.50 -24.48 21.03
CA PRO A 559 1.23 -23.30 20.59
C PRO A 559 2.18 -23.59 19.41
N MET A 560 2.48 -24.87 19.13
CA MET A 560 3.34 -25.30 18.04
C MET A 560 2.56 -25.74 16.79
N HIS A 561 1.23 -25.88 16.87
CA HIS A 561 0.40 -26.35 15.77
C HIS A 561 0.53 -25.41 14.54
N PRO A 562 0.85 -25.92 13.33
CA PRO A 562 1.06 -25.10 12.14
C PRO A 562 -0.13 -24.19 11.78
N TYR A 563 -1.35 -24.64 12.08
CA TYR A 563 -2.56 -23.84 11.90
C TYR A 563 -2.71 -22.74 12.97
N ILE A 564 -2.52 -23.04 14.26
CA ILE A 564 -2.68 -22.06 15.36
C ILE A 564 -1.55 -21.01 15.30
N ASN A 565 -0.38 -21.43 14.82
CA ASN A 565 0.81 -20.59 14.72
C ASN A 565 0.90 -19.80 13.41
N GLN A 566 -0.16 -19.75 12.59
CA GLN A 566 -0.22 -18.72 11.54
C GLN A 566 -0.33 -17.35 12.21
N ALA A 567 0.41 -16.35 11.72
CA ALA A 567 0.42 -14.99 12.32
C ALA A 567 -0.98 -14.41 12.61
N ARG A 568 -1.99 -14.79 11.83
CA ARG A 568 -3.41 -14.41 12.01
C ARG A 568 -4.14 -15.11 13.16
N PHE A 569 -3.74 -16.32 13.55
CA PHE A 569 -4.36 -17.17 14.56
C PHE A 569 -3.50 -17.30 15.83
N LYS A 570 -2.35 -16.65 15.85
CA LYS A 570 -1.38 -16.73 16.94
C LYS A 570 -1.92 -16.09 18.22
N PRO A 571 -1.90 -16.80 19.37
CA PRO A 571 -2.15 -16.19 20.66
C PRO A 571 -1.04 -15.19 20.99
N LYS A 572 -1.40 -14.00 21.46
CA LYS A 572 -0.45 -12.92 21.79
C LYS A 572 0.25 -13.08 23.14
N LYS A 573 -0.22 -14.02 23.96
CA LYS A 573 0.15 -14.25 25.36
C LYS A 573 0.10 -15.75 25.63
N ALA A 574 0.80 -16.19 26.68
CA ALA A 574 0.67 -17.55 27.21
C ALA A 574 -0.77 -17.79 27.73
N LEU A 575 -1.25 -19.03 27.68
CA LEU A 575 -2.64 -19.39 28.00
C LEU A 575 -3.06 -18.88 29.39
N VAL A 576 -2.19 -19.07 30.39
CA VAL A 576 -2.44 -18.64 31.77
C VAL A 576 -2.72 -17.13 31.90
N GLN A 577 -2.18 -16.30 31.01
CA GLN A 577 -2.31 -14.85 31.08
C GLN A 577 -3.70 -14.34 30.62
N TYR A 578 -4.51 -15.19 29.98
CA TYR A 578 -5.89 -14.84 29.63
C TYR A 578 -6.86 -15.10 30.78
N ILE A 579 -6.48 -15.97 31.72
CA ILE A 579 -7.33 -16.44 32.81
C ILE A 579 -7.27 -15.45 33.97
N SER A 580 -8.38 -15.26 34.68
CA SER A 580 -8.41 -14.40 35.86
C SER A 580 -7.52 -14.91 36.99
N ASN A 581 -6.85 -13.99 37.69
CA ASN A 581 -6.03 -14.33 38.84
C ASN A 581 -6.84 -15.04 39.94
N ASP A 582 -8.10 -14.66 40.14
CA ASP A 582 -8.98 -15.26 41.16
C ASP A 582 -9.16 -16.76 40.93
N LEU A 583 -9.39 -17.18 39.68
CA LEU A 583 -9.51 -18.60 39.35
C LEU A 583 -8.17 -19.33 39.52
N LEU A 584 -7.06 -18.71 39.10
CA LEU A 584 -5.72 -19.30 39.19
C LEU A 584 -5.26 -19.49 40.64
N VAL A 585 -5.54 -18.53 41.53
CA VAL A 585 -5.12 -18.58 42.95
C VAL A 585 -5.91 -19.63 43.75
N ASN A 586 -7.13 -19.94 43.31
CA ASN A 586 -8.03 -20.87 43.99
C ASN A 586 -7.98 -22.30 43.45
N ASP A 587 -7.50 -22.51 42.21
CA ASP A 587 -7.42 -23.85 41.62
C ASP A 587 -6.05 -24.15 40.97
N ILE A 588 -5.22 -24.87 41.73
CA ILE A 588 -3.91 -25.33 41.26
C ILE A 588 -4.00 -26.37 40.14
N ASN A 589 -5.10 -27.11 40.01
CA ASN A 589 -5.23 -28.16 38.99
C ASN A 589 -5.40 -27.55 37.59
N ILE A 590 -6.12 -26.43 37.46
CA ILE A 590 -6.14 -25.64 36.21
C ILE A 590 -4.71 -25.28 35.77
N ILE A 591 -3.87 -24.81 36.70
CA ILE A 591 -2.47 -24.47 36.39
C ILE A 591 -1.71 -25.71 35.91
N LYS A 592 -1.88 -26.85 36.58
CA LYS A 592 -1.23 -28.10 36.16
C LYS A 592 -1.67 -28.52 34.76
N ASP A 593 -2.94 -28.37 34.42
CA ASP A 593 -3.47 -28.75 33.10
C ASP A 593 -3.00 -27.80 31.99
N ILE A 594 -2.96 -26.49 32.25
CA ILE A 594 -2.36 -25.51 31.33
C ILE A 594 -0.89 -25.84 31.08
N LEU A 595 -0.11 -26.14 32.13
CA LEU A 595 1.31 -26.45 31.96
C LEU A 595 1.56 -27.72 31.14
N LYS A 596 0.61 -28.67 31.06
CA LYS A 596 0.77 -29.84 30.20
C LYS A 596 0.76 -29.48 28.71
N VAL A 597 0.07 -28.40 28.33
CA VAL A 597 -0.12 -27.97 26.93
C VAL A 597 0.63 -26.68 26.58
N ASP A 598 1.01 -25.88 27.57
CA ASP A 598 1.70 -24.61 27.41
C ASP A 598 2.80 -24.43 28.47
N ALA A 599 4.03 -24.78 28.08
CA ALA A 599 5.19 -24.62 28.95
C ALA A 599 5.54 -23.15 29.23
N GLU A 600 5.19 -22.21 28.33
CA GLU A 600 5.50 -20.77 28.51
C GLU A 600 4.71 -20.17 29.67
N SER A 601 3.54 -20.74 29.97
CA SER A 601 2.71 -20.37 31.12
C SER A 601 3.44 -20.51 32.47
N ALA A 602 4.52 -21.29 32.56
CA ALA A 602 5.32 -21.44 33.77
C ALA A 602 5.87 -20.11 34.31
N SER A 603 6.17 -19.15 33.43
CA SER A 603 6.73 -17.84 33.80
C SER A 603 5.72 -16.91 34.48
N PHE A 604 4.43 -17.26 34.45
CA PHE A 604 3.33 -16.40 34.91
C PHE A 604 2.49 -17.05 36.03
N ILE A 605 2.99 -18.15 36.62
CA ILE A 605 2.32 -18.82 37.73
C ILE A 605 2.23 -17.89 38.95
N PRO A 606 1.09 -17.83 39.66
CA PRO A 606 0.96 -17.05 40.88
C PRO A 606 2.02 -17.39 41.94
N LYS A 607 2.59 -16.36 42.58
CA LYS A 607 3.69 -16.50 43.55
C LYS A 607 3.43 -17.52 44.66
N LYS A 608 2.17 -17.63 45.14
CA LYS A 608 1.71 -18.58 46.16
C LYS A 608 2.09 -20.04 45.84
N PHE A 609 2.19 -20.41 44.56
CA PHE A 609 2.45 -21.79 44.15
C PHE A 609 3.90 -22.09 43.75
N LEU A 610 4.81 -21.09 43.74
CA LEU A 610 6.20 -21.29 43.31
C LEU A 610 6.96 -22.33 44.15
N ASN A 611 6.58 -22.49 45.42
CA ASN A 611 7.21 -23.46 46.33
C ASN A 611 6.53 -24.84 46.35
N ASN A 612 5.44 -25.04 45.61
CA ASN A 612 4.73 -26.31 45.59
C ASN A 612 5.58 -27.41 44.89
N LYS A 613 5.98 -28.44 45.65
CA LYS A 613 6.82 -29.55 45.14
C LYS A 613 6.18 -30.28 43.95
N GLY A 614 4.86 -30.52 44.01
CA GLY A 614 4.11 -31.17 42.94
C GLY A 614 4.09 -30.35 41.65
N LEU A 615 3.92 -29.03 41.75
CA LEU A 615 3.93 -28.12 40.61
C LEU A 615 5.32 -28.01 39.97
N LYS A 616 6.39 -27.96 40.78
CA LYS A 616 7.78 -28.01 40.28
C LYS A 616 8.05 -29.24 39.41
N LYS A 617 7.50 -30.41 39.79
CA LYS A 617 7.60 -31.65 39.00
C LYS A 617 6.88 -31.51 37.65
N VAL A 618 5.68 -30.91 37.64
CA VAL A 618 4.90 -30.66 36.40
C VAL A 618 5.63 -29.68 35.48
N ILE A 619 6.19 -28.58 36.00
CA ILE A 619 6.96 -27.61 35.21
C ILE A 619 8.15 -28.29 34.52
N ARG A 620 8.92 -29.12 35.26
CA ARG A 620 10.05 -29.87 34.68
C ARG A 620 9.59 -30.79 33.55
N LYS A 621 8.54 -31.60 33.79
CA LYS A 621 8.00 -32.52 32.79
C LYS A 621 7.49 -31.79 31.55
N SER A 622 6.79 -30.66 31.75
CA SER A 622 6.30 -29.80 30.68
C SER A 622 7.44 -29.24 29.82
N ALA A 623 8.48 -28.70 30.45
CA ALA A 623 9.67 -28.20 29.75
C ALA A 623 10.38 -29.31 28.96
N THR A 624 10.53 -30.52 29.53
CA THR A 624 11.10 -31.67 28.81
C THR A 624 10.27 -32.06 27.59
N ASN A 625 8.94 -32.15 27.74
CA ASN A 625 8.05 -32.49 26.62
C ASN A 625 8.11 -31.45 25.50
N HIS A 626 8.08 -30.16 25.86
CA HIS A 626 8.18 -29.06 24.90
C HIS A 626 9.54 -29.07 24.18
N ARG A 627 10.64 -29.28 24.90
CA ARG A 627 11.99 -29.43 24.33
C ARG A 627 12.03 -30.55 23.29
N ASN A 628 11.50 -31.72 23.64
CA ASN A 628 11.50 -32.88 22.74
C ASN A 628 10.65 -32.64 21.49
N SER A 629 9.50 -31.96 21.63
CA SER A 629 8.66 -31.56 20.49
C SER A 629 9.40 -30.60 19.54
N ILE A 630 10.10 -29.59 20.07
CA ILE A 630 10.94 -28.69 19.26
C ILE A 630 12.01 -29.47 18.50
N ILE A 631 12.74 -30.35 19.18
CA ILE A 631 13.81 -31.14 18.57
C ILE A 631 13.27 -32.03 17.46
N GLN A 632 12.16 -32.72 17.71
CA GLN A 632 11.53 -33.59 16.72
C GLN A 632 11.09 -32.79 15.49
N ASN A 633 10.39 -31.67 15.68
CA ASN A 633 9.95 -30.80 14.59
C ASN A 633 11.12 -30.21 13.79
N LEU A 634 12.23 -29.86 14.45
CA LEU A 634 13.46 -29.38 13.79
C LEU A 634 14.15 -30.49 12.98
N LYS A 635 14.17 -31.73 13.50
CA LYS A 635 14.75 -32.91 12.81
C LYS A 635 13.92 -33.32 11.59
N ASP A 636 12.59 -33.38 11.74
CA ASP A 636 11.65 -33.75 10.68
C ASP A 636 11.53 -32.68 9.59
N ARG A 637 12.10 -31.49 9.82
CA ARG A 637 12.00 -30.30 8.94
C ARG A 637 10.55 -29.91 8.66
N SER A 638 9.65 -30.26 9.57
CA SER A 638 8.25 -29.89 9.54
C SER A 638 8.13 -28.37 9.52
N PHE A 639 7.15 -27.85 8.76
CA PHE A 639 6.88 -26.42 8.78
C PHE A 639 6.15 -26.07 10.09
N PHE A 640 6.86 -25.40 11.01
CA PHE A 640 6.29 -24.81 12.22
C PHE A 640 6.93 -23.46 12.48
N GLU A 641 6.29 -22.55 13.21
CA GLU A 641 6.90 -21.25 13.54
C GLU A 641 7.59 -21.33 14.90
N LEU A 642 8.93 -21.21 14.90
CA LEU A 642 9.74 -21.15 16.11
C LEU A 642 10.00 -19.69 16.49
N SER A 643 9.28 -19.17 17.50
CA SER A 643 9.42 -17.78 17.94
C SER A 643 10.57 -17.59 18.93
N ALA A 644 11.03 -16.34 19.08
CA ALA A 644 12.05 -16.00 20.07
C ALA A 644 11.61 -16.38 21.49
N ASN A 645 10.32 -16.25 21.81
CA ASN A 645 9.77 -16.58 23.13
C ASN A 645 9.89 -18.08 23.45
N ASN A 646 9.65 -18.95 22.45
CA ASN A 646 9.82 -20.40 22.61
C ASN A 646 11.27 -20.75 22.96
N LEU A 647 12.23 -19.95 22.48
CA LEU A 647 13.67 -20.17 22.66
C LEU A 647 14.25 -19.53 23.92
N ILE A 648 13.54 -18.61 24.59
CA ILE A 648 14.05 -17.95 25.82
C ILE A 648 14.44 -18.98 26.88
N MET A 649 13.64 -20.04 27.04
CA MET A 649 13.89 -21.11 28.00
C MET A 649 15.03 -22.05 27.58
N TYR A 650 15.40 -22.06 26.29
CA TYR A 650 16.45 -22.91 25.71
C TYR A 650 17.66 -22.11 25.21
N LYS A 651 17.82 -20.86 25.65
CA LYS A 651 18.89 -19.96 25.21
C LYS A 651 20.31 -20.53 25.38
N ASN A 652 20.49 -21.48 26.30
CA ASN A 652 21.76 -22.17 26.57
C ASN A 652 21.79 -23.63 26.07
N ASP A 653 20.73 -24.10 25.41
CA ASP A 653 20.64 -25.48 24.92
C ASP A 653 21.41 -25.64 23.60
N LYS A 654 22.58 -26.28 23.68
CA LYS A 654 23.48 -26.46 22.53
C LYS A 654 22.86 -27.34 21.43
N GLU A 655 22.02 -28.32 21.77
CA GLU A 655 21.40 -29.20 20.78
C GLU A 655 20.33 -28.46 19.98
N VAL A 656 19.43 -27.75 20.67
CA VAL A 656 18.41 -26.91 20.01
C VAL A 656 19.08 -25.80 19.21
N ALA A 657 20.10 -25.15 19.76
CA ALA A 657 20.87 -24.12 19.07
C ALA A 657 21.48 -24.66 17.77
N PHE A 658 22.04 -25.87 17.80
CA PHE A 658 22.68 -26.48 16.64
C PHE A 658 21.64 -26.75 15.55
N LEU A 659 20.51 -27.39 15.89
CA LEU A 659 19.44 -27.69 14.95
C LEU A 659 18.83 -26.42 14.31
N VAL A 660 18.67 -25.35 15.10
CA VAL A 660 18.20 -24.04 14.62
C VAL A 660 19.22 -23.40 13.68
N ALA A 661 20.51 -23.45 14.02
CA ALA A 661 21.60 -22.87 13.25
C ALA A 661 21.84 -23.61 11.92
N SER A 662 21.79 -24.94 11.92
CA SER A 662 21.97 -25.78 10.73
C SER A 662 20.75 -25.79 9.80
N GLY A 663 19.59 -25.36 10.28
CA GLY A 663 18.34 -25.37 9.51
C GLY A 663 18.18 -24.17 8.55
N ARG A 664 17.50 -24.36 7.42
CA ARG A 664 17.21 -23.27 6.47
C ARG A 664 16.08 -22.33 6.93
N THR A 665 15.07 -22.89 7.60
CA THR A 665 13.83 -22.19 7.96
C THR A 665 14.02 -21.29 9.19
N HIS A 666 14.64 -21.80 10.25
CA HIS A 666 14.69 -21.16 11.57
C HIS A 666 16.01 -20.48 11.93
N CYS A 667 17.02 -20.51 11.05
CA CYS A 667 18.32 -19.87 11.28
C CYS A 667 18.25 -18.40 11.75
N LYS A 668 17.22 -17.62 11.36
CA LYS A 668 17.00 -16.25 11.87
C LYS A 668 16.81 -16.19 13.39
N SER A 669 16.29 -17.26 13.98
CA SER A 669 16.01 -17.36 15.41
C SER A 669 17.27 -17.67 16.23
N PHE A 670 18.41 -17.99 15.57
CA PHE A 670 19.69 -18.24 16.25
C PHE A 670 20.16 -17.05 17.10
N LYS A 671 19.78 -15.82 16.72
CA LYS A 671 20.03 -14.61 17.52
C LYS A 671 19.46 -14.65 18.95
N SER A 672 18.53 -15.55 19.23
CA SER A 672 17.87 -15.68 20.54
C SER A 672 18.68 -16.51 21.54
N PHE A 673 19.74 -17.20 21.10
CA PHE A 673 20.62 -17.98 21.97
C PHE A 673 21.70 -17.11 22.62
N ALA A 674 22.29 -17.61 23.69
CA ALA A 674 23.32 -16.93 24.46
C ALA A 674 24.54 -16.58 23.61
N GLU A 675 25.17 -15.45 23.92
CA GLU A 675 26.38 -14.97 23.23
C GLU A 675 27.53 -15.97 23.29
N SER A 676 27.64 -16.71 24.40
CA SER A 676 28.63 -17.77 24.56
C SER A 676 28.50 -18.88 23.51
N ILE A 677 27.29 -19.16 23.00
CA ILE A 677 27.06 -20.12 21.91
C ILE A 677 27.20 -19.43 20.54
N ARG A 678 26.67 -18.22 20.40
CA ARG A 678 26.70 -17.48 19.12
C ARG A 678 28.10 -17.07 18.68
N ASN A 679 29.00 -16.84 19.64
CA ASN A 679 30.38 -16.42 19.40
C ASN A 679 31.36 -17.60 19.52
N ASP A 680 30.90 -18.81 19.84
CA ASP A 680 31.75 -20.01 19.81
C ASP A 680 32.08 -20.36 18.35
N LYS A 681 33.31 -20.02 17.95
CA LYS A 681 33.82 -20.23 16.60
C LYS A 681 33.73 -21.69 16.14
N LYS A 682 34.06 -22.66 17.01
CA LYS A 682 34.00 -24.09 16.68
C LYS A 682 32.56 -24.53 16.43
N PHE A 683 31.64 -24.05 17.28
CA PHE A 683 30.20 -24.31 17.12
C PHE A 683 29.65 -23.75 15.81
N VAL A 684 29.96 -22.49 15.49
CA VAL A 684 29.48 -21.80 14.28
C VAL A 684 29.99 -22.49 13.01
N ILE A 685 31.28 -22.84 12.95
CA ILE A 685 31.87 -23.59 11.83
C ILE A 685 31.16 -24.92 11.62
N LYS A 686 30.89 -25.67 12.71
CA LYS A 686 30.15 -26.94 12.64
C LYS A 686 28.73 -26.76 12.09
N ALA A 687 28.03 -25.70 12.50
CA ALA A 687 26.68 -25.41 12.02
C ALA A 687 26.62 -25.02 10.53
N LEU A 688 27.63 -24.28 10.04
CA LEU A 688 27.74 -23.90 8.62
C LEU A 688 27.88 -25.11 7.69
N GLY A 689 28.69 -26.11 8.09
CA GLY A 689 28.94 -27.32 7.29
C GLY A 689 27.69 -28.16 6.98
N SER A 690 26.59 -27.98 7.73
CA SER A 690 25.34 -28.73 7.56
C SER A 690 24.30 -28.05 6.66
N ARG A 691 24.71 -27.15 5.74
CA ARG A 691 23.86 -26.36 4.82
C ARG A 691 23.04 -25.24 5.48
N GLY A 692 23.55 -24.64 6.58
CA GLY A 692 22.93 -23.51 7.28
C GLY A 692 22.90 -22.20 6.47
N CYS A 693 21.97 -21.30 6.76
CA CYS A 693 21.88 -19.98 6.10
C CYS A 693 22.85 -18.97 6.70
N MET A 694 24.01 -18.80 6.05
CA MET A 694 25.09 -17.89 6.45
C MET A 694 24.61 -16.47 6.84
N ASP A 695 23.76 -15.83 6.03
CA ASP A 695 23.34 -14.42 6.22
C ASP A 695 22.66 -14.12 7.55
N LYS A 696 22.04 -15.16 8.11
CA LYS A 696 21.22 -15.04 9.31
C LYS A 696 21.96 -15.56 10.54
N LEU A 697 23.04 -16.31 10.31
CA LEU A 697 23.85 -16.96 11.33
C LEU A 697 25.02 -16.07 11.75
N LEU A 698 25.72 -15.46 10.79
CA LEU A 698 26.95 -14.72 11.03
C LEU A 698 26.73 -13.21 11.17
N THR A 699 27.50 -12.59 12.05
CA THR A 699 27.64 -11.14 12.15
C THR A 699 28.66 -10.59 11.16
N ASP A 700 28.64 -9.27 10.93
CA ASP A 700 29.60 -8.59 10.04
C ASP A 700 31.07 -8.75 10.48
N LEU A 701 31.32 -8.87 11.79
CA LEU A 701 32.65 -9.16 12.33
C LEU A 701 33.06 -10.61 12.04
N GLN A 702 32.15 -11.57 12.19
CA GLN A 702 32.43 -12.98 11.87
C GLN A 702 32.61 -13.22 10.36
N MET A 703 32.02 -12.38 9.50
CA MET A 703 32.26 -12.40 8.05
C MET A 703 33.64 -11.85 7.65
N GLN A 704 34.41 -11.31 8.60
CA GLN A 704 35.81 -10.90 8.44
C GLN A 704 36.79 -11.93 9.02
N ASP A 705 36.30 -13.07 9.55
CA ASP A 705 37.16 -14.17 10.02
C ASP A 705 37.41 -15.16 8.88
N LYS A 706 38.69 -15.35 8.53
CA LYS A 706 39.12 -16.18 7.40
C LYS A 706 38.75 -17.65 7.57
N GLU A 707 38.82 -18.21 8.78
CA GLU A 707 38.48 -19.61 9.02
C GLU A 707 36.97 -19.86 8.91
N ILE A 708 36.16 -18.94 9.47
CA ILE A 708 34.69 -19.01 9.35
C ILE A 708 34.29 -18.92 7.87
N MET A 709 34.87 -17.98 7.13
CA MET A 709 34.59 -17.81 5.70
C MET A 709 35.08 -18.97 4.85
N SER A 710 36.23 -19.57 5.17
CA SER A 710 36.71 -20.78 4.50
C SER A 710 35.72 -21.93 4.66
N ALA A 711 35.20 -22.14 5.87
CA ALA A 711 34.19 -23.17 6.13
C ALA A 711 32.86 -22.88 5.41
N ALA A 712 32.43 -21.61 5.37
CA ALA A 712 31.22 -21.21 4.65
C ALA A 712 31.35 -21.42 3.13
N ILE A 713 32.51 -21.13 2.53
CA ILE A 713 32.77 -21.32 1.11
C ILE A 713 32.83 -22.81 0.74
N LYS A 714 33.47 -23.65 1.57
CA LYS A 714 33.43 -25.11 1.40
C LYS A 714 32.00 -25.67 1.44
N ALA A 715 31.12 -25.09 2.24
CA ALA A 715 29.71 -25.48 2.26
C ALA A 715 28.94 -25.00 1.01
N SER A 716 29.30 -23.84 0.45
CA SER A 716 28.80 -23.34 -0.83
C SER A 716 29.70 -22.22 -1.36
N PHE A 717 30.25 -22.41 -2.57
CA PHE A 717 31.12 -21.43 -3.23
C PHE A 717 30.50 -20.03 -3.30
N SER A 718 29.18 -19.93 -3.43
CA SER A 718 28.43 -18.66 -3.57
C SER A 718 28.55 -17.74 -2.35
N ASN A 719 28.97 -18.26 -1.20
CA ASN A 719 29.20 -17.47 0.01
C ASN A 719 30.39 -16.50 -0.10
N ILE A 720 31.26 -16.65 -1.12
CA ILE A 720 32.31 -15.69 -1.45
C ILE A 720 31.75 -14.27 -1.65
N ALA A 721 30.52 -14.15 -2.17
CA ALA A 721 29.84 -12.88 -2.41
C ALA A 721 29.54 -12.06 -1.14
N LYS A 722 29.68 -12.67 0.04
CA LYS A 722 29.30 -12.12 1.34
C LYS A 722 30.49 -11.87 2.24
N VAL A 723 31.70 -12.20 1.79
CA VAL A 723 32.94 -11.85 2.48
C VAL A 723 32.99 -10.33 2.66
N LYS A 724 33.45 -9.87 3.83
CA LYS A 724 33.52 -8.44 4.18
C LYS A 724 34.95 -8.03 4.54
N GLY A 725 35.17 -6.71 4.59
CA GLY A 725 36.42 -6.12 5.03
C GLY A 725 37.60 -6.42 4.10
N SER A 726 38.79 -6.57 4.68
CA SER A 726 40.02 -6.88 3.95
C SER A 726 39.98 -8.22 3.22
N LEU A 727 39.15 -9.16 3.68
CA LEU A 727 39.03 -10.50 3.08
C LEU A 727 38.40 -10.52 1.68
N ILE A 728 37.75 -9.43 1.24
CA ILE A 728 37.18 -9.32 -0.12
C ILE A 728 38.27 -9.52 -1.19
N SER A 729 39.51 -9.09 -0.90
CA SER A 729 40.67 -9.27 -1.77
C SER A 729 41.59 -10.41 -1.32
N ASP A 730 41.11 -11.32 -0.48
CA ASP A 730 41.90 -12.47 -0.04
C ASP A 730 42.02 -13.50 -1.18
N LYS A 731 43.26 -13.83 -1.52
CA LYS A 731 43.58 -14.75 -2.62
C LYS A 731 43.14 -16.18 -2.33
N ASP A 732 43.37 -16.66 -1.11
CA ASP A 732 43.10 -18.05 -0.72
C ASP A 732 41.59 -18.34 -0.73
N LEU A 733 40.78 -17.40 -0.24
CA LEU A 733 39.32 -17.52 -0.29
C LEU A 733 38.79 -17.52 -1.73
N SER A 734 39.38 -16.69 -2.60
CA SER A 734 39.03 -16.63 -4.02
C SER A 734 39.37 -17.94 -4.74
N ILE A 735 40.58 -18.47 -4.52
CA ILE A 735 41.03 -19.75 -5.06
C ILE A 735 40.15 -20.89 -4.54
N LEU A 736 39.84 -20.90 -3.24
CA LEU A 736 38.96 -21.88 -2.62
C LEU A 736 37.58 -21.87 -3.29
N ALA A 737 36.94 -20.71 -3.43
CA ALA A 737 35.63 -20.59 -4.06
C ALA A 737 35.62 -21.07 -5.52
N LEU A 738 36.68 -20.74 -6.28
CA LEU A 738 36.85 -21.21 -7.65
C LEU A 738 37.03 -22.72 -7.73
N LYS A 739 37.85 -23.31 -6.86
CA LYS A 739 38.06 -24.77 -6.80
C LYS A 739 36.78 -25.51 -6.44
N GLU A 740 36.05 -25.05 -5.42
CA GLU A 740 34.75 -25.64 -5.03
C GLU A 740 33.72 -25.55 -6.15
N TYR A 741 33.71 -24.45 -6.92
CA TYR A 741 32.85 -24.31 -8.09
C TYR A 741 33.23 -25.27 -9.21
N ILE A 742 34.52 -25.31 -9.60
CA ILE A 742 35.02 -26.16 -10.68
C ILE A 742 34.80 -27.64 -10.33
N GLY A 743 35.10 -28.05 -9.09
CA GLY A 743 34.84 -29.42 -8.63
C GLY A 743 33.35 -29.80 -8.68
N ALA A 744 32.44 -28.83 -8.56
CA ALA A 744 31.00 -29.06 -8.71
C ALA A 744 30.53 -29.08 -10.18
N MET A 745 31.30 -28.56 -11.15
CA MET A 745 30.93 -28.51 -12.57
C MET A 745 30.82 -29.91 -13.21
N ASP A 746 31.63 -30.88 -12.76
CA ASP A 746 31.56 -32.28 -13.24
C ASP A 746 30.28 -33.00 -12.78
N SER A 747 29.56 -32.45 -11.80
CA SER A 747 28.22 -32.91 -11.46
C SER A 747 27.20 -32.27 -12.40
N ARG A 748 26.51 -33.09 -13.21
CA ARG A 748 25.61 -32.77 -14.34
C ARG A 748 24.44 -31.78 -14.11
N TYR A 749 24.47 -30.89 -13.11
CA TYR A 749 23.33 -30.04 -12.75
C TYR A 749 23.66 -28.65 -12.16
N SER A 750 24.75 -27.98 -12.54
CA SER A 750 24.96 -26.59 -12.12
C SER A 750 24.33 -25.58 -13.09
N ASN A 751 23.07 -25.22 -12.87
CA ASN A 751 22.44 -24.02 -13.47
C ASN A 751 22.97 -22.70 -12.86
N TYR A 752 24.03 -22.74 -12.03
CA TYR A 752 24.59 -21.57 -11.35
C TYR A 752 25.91 -21.17 -12.01
N GLU A 753 25.95 -19.95 -12.55
CA GLU A 753 27.15 -19.37 -13.14
C GLU A 753 28.04 -18.72 -12.05
N PHE A 754 29.35 -18.93 -12.12
CA PHE A 754 30.29 -18.19 -11.30
C PHE A 754 30.38 -16.75 -11.82
N HIS A 755 29.80 -15.79 -11.10
CA HIS A 755 29.71 -14.41 -11.56
C HIS A 755 31.04 -13.66 -11.41
N LYS A 756 31.35 -12.80 -12.39
CA LYS A 756 32.48 -11.85 -12.38
C LYS A 756 32.63 -11.04 -11.08
N LYS A 757 31.52 -10.65 -10.47
CA LYS A 757 31.47 -9.86 -9.23
C LYS A 757 32.04 -10.58 -8.00
N TYR A 758 32.24 -11.90 -8.06
CA TYR A 758 32.75 -12.69 -6.94
C TYR A 758 34.27 -12.57 -6.76
N ILE A 759 34.99 -12.14 -7.80
CA ILE A 759 36.42 -11.86 -7.72
C ILE A 759 36.61 -10.34 -7.69
N ALA A 760 37.26 -9.84 -6.64
CA ALA A 760 37.57 -8.42 -6.51
C ALA A 760 38.43 -7.93 -7.68
N SER A 761 38.24 -6.68 -8.11
CA SER A 761 38.99 -6.09 -9.22
C SER A 761 40.50 -5.99 -8.94
N THR A 762 40.88 -5.87 -7.68
CA THR A 762 42.26 -5.93 -7.20
C THR A 762 42.97 -7.26 -7.50
N LEU A 763 42.21 -8.33 -7.77
CA LEU A 763 42.73 -9.66 -8.07
C LEU A 763 42.72 -9.98 -9.58
N HIS A 764 42.25 -9.07 -10.44
CA HIS A 764 42.19 -9.30 -11.89
C HIS A 764 43.58 -9.35 -12.55
N THR A 765 44.63 -8.91 -11.85
CA THR A 765 46.03 -9.02 -12.28
C THR A 765 46.73 -10.29 -11.78
N ASP A 766 46.06 -11.10 -10.96
CA ASP A 766 46.64 -12.33 -10.40
C ASP A 766 46.48 -13.50 -11.39
N ARG A 767 47.62 -14.09 -11.81
CA ARG A 767 47.65 -15.09 -12.88
C ARG A 767 46.94 -16.38 -12.51
N ASP A 768 47.12 -16.87 -11.30
CA ASP A 768 46.56 -18.15 -10.87
C ASP A 768 45.05 -18.04 -10.65
N ILE A 769 44.61 -16.92 -10.05
CA ILE A 769 43.18 -16.64 -9.85
C ILE A 769 42.48 -16.48 -11.19
N MET A 770 43.02 -15.69 -12.12
CA MET A 770 42.38 -15.47 -13.42
C MET A 770 42.40 -16.72 -14.30
N ALA A 771 43.45 -17.55 -14.22
CA ALA A 771 43.47 -18.84 -14.89
C ALA A 771 42.32 -19.75 -14.39
N LEU A 772 42.13 -19.85 -13.07
CA LEU A 772 41.01 -20.60 -12.49
C LEU A 772 39.65 -19.95 -12.78
N ALA A 773 39.56 -18.62 -12.77
CA ALA A 773 38.33 -17.89 -13.03
C ALA A 773 37.84 -18.06 -14.47
N ILE A 774 38.75 -18.08 -15.45
CA ILE A 774 38.42 -18.36 -16.86
C ILE A 774 37.94 -19.82 -17.03
N LEU A 775 38.53 -20.77 -16.30
CA LEU A 775 38.07 -22.16 -16.30
C LEU A 775 36.65 -22.28 -15.70
N ALA A 776 36.37 -21.56 -14.62
CA ALA A 776 35.05 -21.49 -13.99
C ALA A 776 34.02 -20.75 -14.86
N ASN A 777 34.39 -19.64 -15.49
CA ASN A 777 33.54 -18.86 -16.38
C ASN A 777 34.41 -18.18 -17.46
N PRO A 778 34.28 -18.58 -18.74
CA PRO A 778 35.10 -18.04 -19.81
C PRO A 778 34.96 -16.53 -20.02
N GLU A 779 33.88 -15.91 -19.57
CA GLU A 779 33.70 -14.46 -19.69
C GLU A 779 34.72 -13.64 -18.87
N PHE A 780 35.39 -14.24 -17.88
CA PHE A 780 36.47 -13.58 -17.13
C PHE A 780 37.65 -13.17 -18.02
N ILE A 781 37.78 -13.72 -19.24
CA ILE A 781 38.81 -13.29 -20.20
C ILE A 781 38.75 -11.78 -20.48
N SER A 782 37.54 -11.21 -20.46
CA SER A 782 37.32 -9.77 -20.64
C SER A 782 37.84 -8.88 -19.51
N LEU A 783 38.15 -9.48 -18.35
CA LEU A 783 38.71 -8.80 -17.18
C LEU A 783 40.23 -8.96 -17.10
N VAL A 784 40.83 -9.85 -17.90
CA VAL A 784 42.28 -10.04 -17.95
C VAL A 784 42.91 -8.90 -18.75
N PRO A 785 43.93 -8.20 -18.22
CA PRO A 785 44.68 -7.22 -18.99
C PRO A 785 45.25 -7.80 -20.30
N SER A 786 45.21 -7.01 -21.38
CA SER A 786 45.67 -7.44 -22.72
C SER A 786 47.10 -7.97 -22.75
N ASP A 787 47.93 -7.45 -21.86
CA ASP A 787 49.36 -7.71 -21.83
C ASP A 787 49.62 -9.06 -21.12
N MET A 788 48.79 -9.36 -20.13
CA MET A 788 48.80 -10.62 -19.39
C MET A 788 48.32 -11.80 -20.24
N LEU A 789 47.39 -11.56 -21.16
CA LEU A 789 46.95 -12.56 -22.16
C LEU A 789 48.08 -13.02 -23.10
N LYS A 790 49.18 -12.27 -23.20
CA LYS A 790 50.36 -12.61 -24.01
C LYS A 790 51.42 -13.39 -23.24
N THR A 791 51.21 -13.63 -21.94
CA THR A 791 52.17 -14.32 -21.07
C THR A 791 51.66 -15.70 -20.64
N GLU A 792 52.55 -16.59 -20.23
CA GLU A 792 52.17 -17.88 -19.64
C GLU A 792 51.37 -17.71 -18.33
N PRO A 793 50.36 -18.54 -18.04
CA PRO A 793 49.89 -19.71 -18.80
C PRO A 793 48.85 -19.40 -19.89
N PHE A 794 48.52 -18.13 -20.12
CA PHE A 794 47.45 -17.74 -21.06
C PHE A 794 47.90 -17.85 -22.51
N ALA A 795 49.16 -17.56 -22.81
CA ALA A 795 49.72 -17.63 -24.16
C ALA A 795 49.66 -19.05 -24.75
N SER A 796 50.26 -20.04 -24.07
CA SER A 796 50.18 -21.45 -24.46
C SER A 796 48.75 -22.01 -24.56
N LYS A 797 47.86 -21.59 -23.65
CA LYS A 797 46.49 -22.11 -23.57
C LYS A 797 45.48 -21.29 -24.38
N ARG A 798 45.91 -20.23 -25.07
CA ARG A 798 45.02 -19.24 -25.71
C ARG A 798 44.07 -19.88 -26.70
N LEU A 799 44.58 -20.74 -27.58
CA LEU A 799 43.77 -21.43 -28.60
C LEU A 799 42.73 -22.35 -27.95
N SER A 800 43.15 -23.19 -27.00
CA SER A 800 42.24 -24.07 -26.24
C SER A 800 41.19 -23.29 -25.44
N LEU A 801 41.55 -22.16 -24.85
CA LEU A 801 40.63 -21.29 -24.12
C LEU A 801 39.63 -20.62 -25.06
N LEU A 802 40.05 -20.17 -26.25
CA LEU A 802 39.17 -19.61 -27.27
C LEU A 802 38.19 -20.65 -27.82
N GLU A 803 38.63 -21.89 -28.01
CA GLU A 803 37.74 -23.00 -28.36
C GLU A 803 36.72 -23.29 -27.26
N LYS A 804 37.15 -23.35 -25.99
CA LYS A 804 36.22 -23.50 -24.86
C LYS A 804 35.22 -22.35 -24.73
N ILE A 805 35.64 -21.10 -24.97
CA ILE A 805 34.75 -19.94 -25.01
C ILE A 805 33.68 -20.14 -26.09
N LYS A 806 34.10 -20.51 -27.30
CA LYS A 806 33.21 -20.77 -28.42
C LYS A 806 32.22 -21.89 -28.10
N ASP A 807 32.70 -23.03 -27.62
CA ASP A 807 31.86 -24.20 -27.35
C ASP A 807 30.89 -23.95 -26.20
N SER A 808 31.33 -23.27 -25.14
CA SER A 808 30.47 -22.85 -24.05
C SER A 808 29.38 -21.88 -24.51
N PHE A 809 29.73 -20.90 -25.36
CA PHE A 809 28.76 -19.97 -25.93
C PHE A 809 27.74 -20.68 -26.82
N LEU A 810 28.19 -21.54 -27.74
CA LEU A 810 27.30 -22.34 -28.59
C LEU A 810 26.40 -23.26 -27.78
N TYR A 811 26.91 -23.90 -26.72
CA TYR A 811 26.12 -24.70 -25.80
C TYR A 811 25.04 -23.86 -25.10
N LYS A 812 25.37 -22.66 -24.61
CA LYS A 812 24.39 -21.74 -24.01
C LYS A 812 23.28 -21.39 -25.01
N ILE A 813 23.65 -21.02 -26.25
CA ILE A 813 22.69 -20.66 -27.31
C ILE A 813 21.77 -21.84 -27.64
N ARG A 814 22.31 -23.06 -27.83
CA ARG A 814 21.53 -24.26 -28.16
C ARG A 814 20.55 -24.67 -27.06
N ASN A 815 20.85 -24.35 -25.80
CA ASN A 815 20.02 -24.70 -24.64
C ASN A 815 19.18 -23.53 -24.11
N LEU A 816 19.12 -22.40 -24.82
CA LEU A 816 18.25 -21.28 -24.46
C LEU A 816 16.78 -21.73 -24.52
N LYS A 817 16.06 -21.58 -23.40
CA LYS A 817 14.62 -21.81 -23.39
C LYS A 817 13.89 -20.59 -23.94
N ARG A 818 12.73 -20.80 -24.57
CA ARG A 818 11.84 -19.70 -25.02
C ARG A 818 11.55 -18.70 -23.89
N SER A 819 11.38 -19.18 -22.66
CA SER A 819 11.18 -18.32 -21.48
C SER A 819 12.37 -17.41 -21.19
N ASP A 820 13.60 -17.88 -21.38
CA ASP A 820 14.80 -17.07 -21.11
C ASP A 820 14.92 -15.92 -22.11
N ILE A 821 14.53 -16.16 -23.36
CA ILE A 821 14.42 -15.12 -24.41
C ILE A 821 13.34 -14.10 -24.01
N THR A 822 12.14 -14.53 -23.63
CA THR A 822 11.04 -13.62 -23.21
C THR A 822 11.42 -12.73 -22.02
N PHE A 823 12.25 -13.23 -21.09
CA PHE A 823 12.71 -12.46 -19.93
C PHE A 823 14.04 -11.71 -20.14
N GLY A 824 14.57 -11.67 -21.36
CA GLY A 824 15.78 -10.92 -21.70
C GLY A 824 17.08 -11.52 -21.16
N LYS A 825 17.11 -12.81 -20.84
CA LYS A 825 18.31 -13.54 -20.37
C LYS A 825 19.11 -14.11 -21.54
N VAL A 826 19.35 -13.27 -22.54
CA VAL A 826 20.05 -13.67 -23.77
C VAL A 826 21.55 -13.35 -23.63
N PRO A 827 22.46 -14.32 -23.85
CA PRO A 827 23.90 -14.06 -23.80
C PRO A 827 24.35 -13.21 -24.99
N MET A 828 25.27 -12.27 -24.77
CA MET A 828 25.83 -11.45 -25.84
C MET A 828 26.93 -12.20 -26.59
N VAL A 829 27.12 -11.88 -27.88
CA VAL A 829 28.23 -12.42 -28.68
C VAL A 829 29.56 -11.99 -28.05
N PRO A 830 30.45 -12.92 -27.66
CA PRO A 830 31.77 -12.59 -27.12
C PRO A 830 32.59 -11.77 -28.12
N LYS A 831 33.41 -10.82 -27.64
CA LYS A 831 34.26 -9.97 -28.50
C LYS A 831 35.25 -10.79 -29.32
N GLU A 832 35.65 -11.94 -28.81
CA GLU A 832 36.59 -12.86 -29.45
C GLU A 832 35.91 -13.65 -30.59
N CYS A 833 34.58 -13.75 -30.58
CA CYS A 833 33.79 -14.47 -31.58
C CYS A 833 33.18 -13.53 -32.64
N ASN A 834 33.05 -12.22 -32.36
CA ASN A 834 32.29 -11.28 -33.19
C ASN A 834 32.88 -10.96 -34.57
N LYS A 835 34.11 -11.43 -34.85
CA LYS A 835 34.78 -11.39 -36.17
C LYS A 835 35.00 -12.78 -36.78
N ASN A 836 34.71 -13.85 -36.05
CA ASN A 836 34.94 -15.20 -36.53
C ASN A 836 33.76 -15.68 -37.39
N LYS A 837 33.88 -15.52 -38.71
CA LYS A 837 32.83 -15.86 -39.69
C LYS A 837 32.25 -17.26 -39.47
N LYS A 838 33.09 -18.28 -39.26
CA LYS A 838 32.64 -19.68 -39.06
C LYS A 838 31.75 -19.83 -37.83
N VAL A 839 32.08 -19.16 -36.72
CA VAL A 839 31.28 -19.17 -35.49
C VAL A 839 29.98 -18.39 -35.70
N LEU A 840 30.05 -17.22 -36.33
CA LEU A 840 28.90 -16.36 -36.54
C LEU A 840 27.84 -16.98 -37.44
N LEU A 841 28.24 -17.70 -38.49
CA LEU A 841 27.29 -18.43 -39.35
C LEU A 841 26.46 -19.43 -38.54
N GLU A 842 27.06 -20.11 -37.57
CA GLU A 842 26.36 -21.04 -36.69
C GLU A 842 25.47 -20.33 -35.67
N VAL A 843 25.98 -19.27 -35.05
CA VAL A 843 25.25 -18.46 -34.07
C VAL A 843 24.01 -17.82 -34.69
N LEU A 844 24.13 -17.21 -35.87
CA LEU A 844 23.03 -16.46 -36.50
C LEU A 844 21.95 -17.39 -37.08
N ARG A 845 22.29 -18.64 -37.42
CA ARG A 845 21.29 -19.66 -37.76
C ARG A 845 20.47 -20.11 -36.55
N LEU A 846 21.04 -20.10 -35.35
CA LEU A 846 20.36 -20.50 -34.11
C LEU A 846 19.67 -19.34 -33.38
N ALA A 847 20.28 -18.15 -33.44
CA ALA A 847 19.90 -16.96 -32.70
C ALA A 847 20.12 -15.71 -33.58
N PRO A 848 19.30 -15.51 -34.62
CA PRO A 848 19.51 -14.46 -35.63
C PRO A 848 19.38 -13.04 -35.06
N TYR A 849 18.66 -12.87 -33.95
CA TYR A 849 18.55 -11.62 -33.21
C TYR A 849 19.87 -11.14 -32.58
N LEU A 850 20.94 -11.94 -32.61
CA LEU A 850 22.28 -11.55 -32.17
C LEU A 850 23.09 -10.80 -33.25
N MET A 851 22.49 -10.50 -34.40
CA MET A 851 23.14 -9.74 -35.49
C MET A 851 23.69 -8.38 -35.02
N ALA A 852 23.06 -7.73 -34.03
CA ALA A 852 23.57 -6.52 -33.40
C ALA A 852 24.94 -6.65 -32.70
N GLY A 853 25.40 -7.88 -32.43
CA GLY A 853 26.71 -8.19 -31.85
C GLY A 853 27.81 -8.48 -32.87
N VAL A 854 27.49 -8.54 -34.17
CA VAL A 854 28.44 -8.82 -35.25
C VAL A 854 29.29 -7.58 -35.55
N ASP A 855 30.57 -7.78 -35.85
CA ASP A 855 31.46 -6.69 -36.23
C ASP A 855 31.04 -6.02 -37.54
N LYS A 856 31.20 -4.69 -37.62
CA LYS A 856 30.81 -3.89 -38.79
C LYS A 856 31.48 -4.33 -40.08
N SER A 857 32.66 -4.93 -40.04
CA SER A 857 33.33 -5.42 -41.25
C SER A 857 32.60 -6.59 -41.93
N LEU A 858 31.67 -7.24 -41.23
CA LEU A 858 30.97 -8.45 -41.71
C LEU A 858 29.47 -8.25 -41.96
N ILE A 859 28.90 -7.07 -41.67
CA ILE A 859 27.46 -6.81 -41.87
C ILE A 859 27.06 -6.81 -43.35
N ASP A 860 28.05 -6.67 -44.23
CA ASP A 860 27.90 -6.63 -45.67
C ASP A 860 28.25 -7.97 -46.38
N ASP A 861 28.64 -8.99 -45.61
CA ASP A 861 29.00 -10.32 -46.08
C ASP A 861 27.73 -11.13 -46.44
N LYS A 862 27.69 -11.69 -47.65
CA LYS A 862 26.50 -12.39 -48.17
C LYS A 862 26.14 -13.63 -47.35
N ASP A 863 27.12 -14.37 -46.84
CA ASP A 863 26.86 -15.60 -46.08
C ASP A 863 26.31 -15.27 -44.68
N ILE A 864 26.79 -14.18 -44.08
CA ILE A 864 26.27 -13.66 -42.81
C ILE A 864 24.82 -13.23 -42.96
N VAL A 865 24.51 -12.47 -44.02
CA VAL A 865 23.12 -12.06 -44.32
C VAL A 865 22.23 -13.28 -44.53
N GLU A 866 22.65 -14.25 -45.34
CA GLU A 866 21.85 -15.45 -45.56
C GLU A 866 21.64 -16.26 -44.27
N ALA A 867 22.64 -16.35 -43.39
CA ALA A 867 22.52 -17.00 -42.09
C ALA A 867 21.48 -16.31 -41.17
N VAL A 868 21.42 -14.98 -41.15
CA VAL A 868 20.41 -14.21 -40.39
C VAL A 868 19.01 -14.52 -40.90
N PHE A 869 18.80 -14.44 -42.22
CA PHE A 869 17.48 -14.72 -42.81
C PHE A 869 17.06 -16.17 -42.56
N SER A 870 17.96 -17.13 -42.79
CA SER A 870 17.71 -18.54 -42.50
C SER A 870 17.30 -18.76 -41.04
N GLY A 871 18.00 -18.14 -40.09
CA GLY A 871 17.66 -18.27 -38.66
C GLY A 871 16.28 -17.73 -38.31
N TRP A 872 15.89 -16.58 -38.88
CA TRP A 872 14.56 -15.99 -38.65
C TRP A 872 13.43 -16.81 -39.30
N GLU A 873 13.71 -17.53 -40.39
CA GLU A 873 12.74 -18.36 -41.10
C GLU A 873 12.47 -19.70 -40.41
N VAL A 874 13.43 -20.21 -39.63
CA VAL A 874 13.34 -21.50 -38.92
C VAL A 874 12.28 -21.47 -37.81
N ASP A 875 12.18 -20.38 -37.03
CA ASP A 875 11.20 -20.26 -35.94
C ASP A 875 10.18 -19.14 -36.22
N LYS A 876 8.99 -19.55 -36.71
CA LYS A 876 7.88 -18.63 -37.02
C LYS A 876 7.33 -17.86 -35.81
N ASP A 877 7.55 -18.35 -34.58
CA ASP A 877 7.14 -17.64 -33.36
C ASP A 877 8.20 -16.62 -32.89
N MET A 878 9.40 -16.63 -33.47
CA MET A 878 10.52 -15.81 -33.01
C MET A 878 10.24 -14.30 -33.03
N PRO A 879 9.62 -13.71 -34.09
CA PRO A 879 9.22 -12.32 -34.06
C PRO A 879 8.31 -11.97 -32.88
N ARG A 880 7.33 -12.84 -32.59
CA ARG A 880 6.39 -12.68 -31.47
C ARG A 880 7.08 -12.82 -30.11
N LEU A 881 8.07 -13.70 -29.98
CA LEU A 881 8.86 -13.86 -28.74
C LEU A 881 9.74 -12.64 -28.46
N ILE A 882 10.38 -12.09 -29.49
CA ILE A 882 11.20 -10.87 -29.38
C ILE A 882 10.32 -9.65 -29.08
N GLU A 883 9.15 -9.56 -29.70
CA GLU A 883 8.11 -8.58 -29.34
C GLU A 883 7.71 -8.66 -27.86
N GLN A 884 7.40 -9.86 -27.35
CA GLN A 884 7.09 -10.04 -25.92
C GLN A 884 8.28 -9.69 -25.02
N MET A 885 9.50 -10.04 -25.40
CA MET A 885 10.70 -9.65 -24.68
C MET A 885 10.84 -8.13 -24.58
N LEU A 886 10.66 -7.40 -25.68
CA LEU A 886 10.71 -5.93 -25.70
C LEU A 886 9.65 -5.32 -24.77
N PHE A 887 8.48 -5.94 -24.66
CA PHE A 887 7.45 -5.53 -23.70
C PHE A 887 7.92 -5.69 -22.24
N PHE A 888 8.53 -6.82 -21.88
CA PHE A 888 8.99 -7.09 -20.51
C PHE A 888 10.30 -6.37 -20.13
N THR A 889 11.16 -6.01 -21.09
CA THR A 889 12.55 -5.59 -20.84
C THR A 889 12.87 -4.13 -21.17
N ARG A 890 11.86 -3.24 -21.27
CA ARG A 890 11.92 -1.81 -21.67
C ARG A 890 13.01 -0.90 -21.04
N ARG A 891 13.89 -1.39 -20.16
CA ARG A 891 14.94 -0.64 -19.44
C ARG A 891 16.37 -1.17 -19.57
N GLN A 892 16.62 -2.22 -20.36
CA GLN A 892 17.99 -2.71 -20.55
C GLN A 892 18.45 -2.37 -21.97
N ASN A 893 19.60 -1.71 -22.11
CA ASN A 893 20.28 -1.41 -23.38
C ASN A 893 20.82 -2.70 -24.03
N ILE A 894 19.97 -3.71 -24.22
CA ILE A 894 20.35 -4.99 -24.82
C ILE A 894 20.42 -4.77 -26.33
N LYS A 895 21.62 -4.93 -26.89
CA LYS A 895 21.85 -4.83 -28.33
C LYS A 895 21.39 -6.11 -29.02
N LEU A 896 20.11 -6.17 -29.38
CA LEU A 896 19.51 -7.25 -30.17
C LEU A 896 18.84 -6.68 -31.41
N SER A 897 18.87 -7.45 -32.49
CA SER A 897 18.13 -7.18 -33.71
C SER A 897 16.70 -7.69 -33.54
N THR A 898 15.74 -6.79 -33.73
CA THR A 898 14.30 -7.02 -33.56
C THR A 898 13.62 -7.53 -34.83
N ASN A 899 14.34 -7.46 -35.95
CA ASN A 899 13.88 -7.91 -37.26
C ASN A 899 15.09 -8.29 -38.15
N PRO A 900 14.87 -9.00 -39.27
CA PRO A 900 15.94 -9.45 -40.17
C PRO A 900 16.74 -8.33 -40.86
N LEU A 901 16.19 -7.13 -41.07
CA LEU A 901 16.88 -6.02 -41.75
C LEU A 901 17.71 -5.16 -40.79
N GLN A 902 17.39 -5.18 -39.50
CA GLN A 902 18.06 -4.38 -38.50
C GLN A 902 19.54 -4.80 -38.40
N ASN A 903 20.44 -3.80 -38.37
CA ASN A 903 21.90 -3.98 -38.33
C ASN A 903 22.56 -4.51 -39.62
N LEU A 904 21.81 -4.72 -40.71
CA LEU A 904 22.40 -4.99 -42.04
C LEU A 904 22.89 -3.72 -42.72
N GLY A 905 23.80 -3.87 -43.69
CA GLY A 905 24.26 -2.78 -44.55
C GLY A 905 23.15 -2.22 -45.47
N GLU A 906 23.33 -0.98 -45.91
CA GLU A 906 22.33 -0.21 -46.67
C GLU A 906 21.94 -0.89 -47.98
N LYS A 907 22.91 -1.48 -48.69
CA LYS A 907 22.70 -2.18 -49.97
C LYS A 907 21.65 -3.29 -49.89
N PHE A 908 21.51 -3.95 -48.74
CA PHE A 908 20.53 -5.02 -48.53
C PHE A 908 19.17 -4.50 -48.09
N ARG A 909 19.11 -3.31 -47.47
CA ARG A 909 17.87 -2.62 -47.11
C ARG A 909 17.22 -1.92 -48.31
N SER A 910 17.97 -1.74 -49.40
CA SER A 910 17.52 -1.23 -50.69
C SER A 910 17.29 -2.33 -51.74
N ASP A 911 17.52 -3.61 -51.41
CA ASP A 911 17.21 -4.73 -52.30
C ASP A 911 15.74 -5.15 -52.12
N LYS A 912 14.90 -4.92 -53.13
CA LYS A 912 13.45 -5.20 -53.08
C LYS A 912 13.16 -6.66 -52.71
N LYS A 913 13.94 -7.63 -53.21
CA LYS A 913 13.72 -9.06 -52.97
C LYS A 913 13.98 -9.41 -51.50
N LEU A 914 15.09 -8.93 -50.94
CA LEU A 914 15.43 -9.15 -49.53
C LEU A 914 14.51 -8.40 -48.58
N VAL A 915 14.10 -7.18 -48.94
CA VAL A 915 13.13 -6.40 -48.16
C VAL A 915 11.79 -7.11 -48.08
N LEU A 916 11.27 -7.62 -49.20
CA LEU A 916 10.02 -8.39 -49.21
C LEU A 916 10.15 -9.70 -48.41
N ARG A 917 11.30 -10.39 -48.51
CA ARG A 917 11.62 -11.57 -47.67
C ARG A 917 11.54 -11.22 -46.18
N ALA A 918 12.12 -10.10 -45.75
CA ALA A 918 12.11 -9.68 -44.36
C ALA A 918 10.73 -9.22 -43.85
N LEU A 919 9.94 -8.56 -44.70
CA LEU A 919 8.58 -8.12 -44.37
C LEU A 919 7.62 -9.29 -44.20
N ASN A 920 7.82 -10.38 -44.95
CA ASN A 920 7.06 -11.62 -44.78
C ASN A 920 7.38 -12.34 -43.45
N ILE A 921 8.60 -12.17 -42.93
CA ILE A 921 9.00 -12.73 -41.63
C ILE A 921 8.45 -11.85 -40.50
N SER A 922 8.59 -10.53 -40.60
CA SER A 922 8.10 -9.59 -39.59
C SER A 922 7.79 -8.22 -40.18
N ALA A 923 6.60 -7.70 -39.88
CA ALA A 923 6.21 -6.33 -40.23
C ALA A 923 7.09 -5.27 -39.55
N LEU A 924 7.81 -5.60 -38.46
CA LEU A 924 8.78 -4.70 -37.83
C LEU A 924 9.92 -4.29 -38.78
N SER A 925 10.27 -5.14 -39.74
CA SER A 925 11.28 -4.87 -40.77
C SER A 925 11.01 -3.59 -41.56
N TYR A 926 9.74 -3.15 -41.66
CA TYR A 926 9.35 -1.90 -42.34
C TYR A 926 10.08 -0.67 -41.80
N GLY A 927 10.46 -0.67 -40.52
CA GLY A 927 11.23 0.42 -39.90
C GLY A 927 12.62 0.60 -40.50
N ASP A 928 13.26 -0.49 -40.92
CA ASP A 928 14.63 -0.54 -41.44
C ASP A 928 14.69 -0.54 -42.98
N VAL A 929 13.56 -0.52 -43.69
CA VAL A 929 13.52 -0.42 -45.15
C VAL A 929 14.10 0.91 -45.62
N HIS A 930 14.90 0.87 -46.69
CA HIS A 930 15.46 2.06 -47.30
C HIS A 930 14.35 2.97 -47.86
N TYR A 931 14.51 4.29 -47.75
CA TYR A 931 13.42 5.24 -48.07
C TYR A 931 12.94 5.15 -49.53
N THR A 932 13.83 4.78 -50.46
CA THR A 932 13.51 4.62 -51.89
C THR A 932 12.48 3.54 -52.17
N LEU A 933 12.34 2.55 -51.29
CA LEU A 933 11.42 1.43 -51.44
C LEU A 933 10.13 1.57 -50.61
N LYS A 934 10.01 2.59 -49.75
CA LYS A 934 8.86 2.72 -48.83
C LYS A 934 7.54 3.03 -49.53
N GLU A 935 7.62 3.66 -50.71
CA GLU A 935 6.45 4.00 -51.54
C GLU A 935 6.08 2.91 -52.55
N ASP A 936 6.89 1.85 -52.67
CA ASP A 936 6.56 0.68 -53.50
C ASP A 936 5.27 0.02 -52.97
N PRO A 937 4.24 -0.23 -53.81
CA PRO A 937 2.96 -0.78 -53.38
C PRO A 937 3.08 -2.10 -52.60
N ASP A 938 4.02 -2.97 -53.00
CA ASP A 938 4.20 -4.30 -52.39
C ASP A 938 4.76 -4.20 -50.96
N ILE A 939 5.49 -3.12 -50.67
CA ILE A 939 6.13 -2.84 -49.39
C ILE A 939 5.22 -1.97 -48.51
N LYS A 940 4.56 -0.97 -49.10
CA LYS A 940 3.71 0.01 -48.41
C LYS A 940 2.54 -0.65 -47.67
N LYS A 941 2.03 -1.79 -48.15
CA LYS A 941 0.95 -2.55 -47.48
C LYS A 941 1.28 -3.00 -46.04
N TYR A 942 2.56 -3.15 -45.69
CA TYR A 942 2.99 -3.54 -44.34
C TYR A 942 3.08 -2.35 -43.35
N LYS A 943 2.94 -1.10 -43.83
CA LYS A 943 3.10 0.13 -43.04
C LYS A 943 2.10 0.24 -41.88
N ASP A 944 0.86 -0.14 -42.12
CA ASP A 944 -0.21 -0.05 -41.10
C ASP A 944 -0.01 -1.08 -40.00
N GLU A 945 0.38 -2.30 -40.35
CA GLU A 945 0.71 -3.34 -39.40
C GLU A 945 1.96 -2.98 -38.58
N TYR A 946 3.03 -2.50 -39.22
CA TYR A 946 4.19 -1.92 -38.55
C TYR A 946 3.80 -0.85 -37.54
N SER A 947 2.95 0.11 -37.96
CA SER A 947 2.50 1.22 -37.12
C SER A 947 1.61 0.75 -35.96
N ARG A 948 0.84 -0.32 -36.14
CA ARG A 948 0.01 -0.95 -35.10
C ARG A 948 0.87 -1.65 -34.07
N ILE A 949 1.85 -2.44 -34.52
CA ILE A 949 2.80 -3.15 -33.65
C ILE A 949 3.64 -2.13 -32.88
N ARG A 950 4.19 -1.12 -33.56
CA ARG A 950 4.97 -0.03 -32.93
C ARG A 950 4.18 0.77 -31.91
N ARG A 951 2.86 0.98 -32.09
CA ARG A 951 2.00 1.67 -31.11
C ARG A 951 1.70 0.85 -29.85
N ARG A 952 1.83 -0.48 -29.91
CA ARG A 952 1.68 -1.36 -28.74
C ARG A 952 2.93 -1.34 -27.84
N PHE A 953 4.06 -0.91 -28.38
CA PHE A 953 5.32 -0.70 -27.67
C PHE A 953 5.47 0.77 -27.28
#